data_AF-A0A967YW23-F1
#
_entry.id   AF-A0A967YW23-F1
#
_cell.length_a   1.000
_cell.length_b   1.000
_cell.length_c   1.000
_cell.angle_alpha   90.00
_cell.angle_beta   90.00
_cell.angle_gamma   90.00
#
_symmetry.space_group_name_H-M   'P 1'
#
loop_
_entity.id
_entity.type
_entity.pdbx_description
1 polymer ?
#
loop_
_entity_poly.entity_id
_entity_poly.type
_entity_poly.pdbx_seq_one_letter_code
_entity_poly.pdbx_strand_id
1 'polypeptide(L)'
;MNQRLLIFLSFFFVAAVSVKAQPAHNIVINELMVKNETGLPDDHGEVESWVEIYNPGSDSVNIGGMYFTDNLNNPNLWQIPKTDPRATSVPPDTFLTLWLDGQPDQGVRHVNFKLNKKGGELGFFDESNNLLDKVSFESQYADIPYGRLEEDESRFEFLAGPTPGRPNIGKMKLFDWVLYRTTRTDKLMWGLPMIALLLCTGLFLTLATKGLQFSQFWPSLKLIFSKEARSEVGKGDISPFAALMTALAATVGNGNIAGVATAIAIGGPGAPVFMWIAGLFGMATKYAEGFLGVQYREIAPNGTMAGGPMYYAKNGLKNKKLGRFLGGAFALFGTVACLIGTGNMAQSNSMTESMANMLNRIIHGGTAGEQAPGIYYVIIGLVIALLVGLVIIGGIKKIGRVAERLVPGMIVFYIFFALWIIISKFTQIPAAFAIIFKSAFGFQPLLGATVGYAIQNGVSRGLLSNEAGLGSAAIAQSASSSEEPTNNGLIAMTGVFIDTILVNTMTTLTIVLTGAYQYTQAWRGLGRTDNITGIEVTQTAFHSAIPFDAGAAIIAFASFLFGYTTLLGWSYYGEKCIEYLGGDKVVRPFRYTFIVFLFIGAILTAVAGENRNYLNIVWNLGNIGNALMAGPNLIGLLFLTGVVARITKQRLEMKEQSAEVTD
;
A
#
# COMPACT_ATOMS: atom_id res chain seq x y z
N MET A 1 -23.67 45.16 -42.49
CA MET A 1 -22.20 45.22 -42.63
C MET A 1 -21.74 43.79 -42.81
N ASN A 2 -21.47 43.44 -44.07
CA ASN A 2 -21.78 42.15 -44.66
C ASN A 2 -20.68 41.10 -44.50
N GLN A 3 -21.14 39.85 -44.43
CA GLN A 3 -20.58 38.54 -44.82
C GLN A 3 -19.71 38.49 -46.11
N ARG A 4 -18.92 39.51 -46.43
CA ARG A 4 -18.05 39.59 -47.63
C ARG A 4 -16.59 39.93 -47.34
N LEU A 5 -16.13 39.70 -46.10
CA LEU A 5 -14.71 39.84 -45.74
C LEU A 5 -14.04 38.50 -45.36
N LEU A 6 -14.71 37.37 -45.60
CA LEU A 6 -14.24 36.02 -45.28
C LEU A 6 -14.07 35.12 -46.52
N ILE A 7 -14.23 35.66 -47.74
CA ILE A 7 -14.19 34.89 -49.01
C ILE A 7 -13.00 35.30 -49.91
N PHE A 8 -12.11 36.19 -49.46
CA PHE A 8 -11.00 36.70 -50.30
C PHE A 8 -9.58 36.39 -49.80
N LEU A 9 -9.42 35.40 -48.91
CA LEU A 9 -8.11 34.86 -48.49
C LEU A 9 -8.04 33.34 -48.58
N SER A 10 -8.82 32.76 -49.49
CA SER A 10 -8.62 31.41 -50.01
C SER A 10 -8.02 31.54 -51.41
N PHE A 11 -6.93 30.80 -51.65
CA PHE A 11 -6.07 30.74 -52.84
C PHE A 11 -4.70 31.39 -52.67
N PHE A 12 -3.77 30.53 -52.23
CA PHE A 12 -2.30 30.54 -52.27
C PHE A 12 -1.68 30.28 -50.91
N PHE A 13 -1.97 29.10 -50.35
CA PHE A 13 -0.94 28.35 -49.64
C PHE A 13 -0.60 27.16 -50.52
N VAL A 14 0.43 27.34 -51.36
CA VAL A 14 1.18 26.20 -51.87
C VAL A 14 1.68 25.49 -50.62
N ALA A 15 1.18 24.29 -50.37
CA ALA A 15 1.82 23.38 -49.44
C ALA A 15 3.23 23.17 -49.98
N ALA A 16 4.19 23.89 -49.42
CA ALA A 16 5.57 23.46 -49.44
C ALA A 16 5.59 22.17 -48.61
N VAL A 17 5.32 21.04 -49.25
CA VAL A 17 5.80 19.76 -48.79
C VAL A 17 7.32 19.93 -48.83
N SER A 18 7.89 20.32 -47.69
CA SER A 18 9.30 20.04 -47.44
C SER A 18 9.40 18.53 -47.45
N VAL A 19 9.73 17.99 -48.63
CA VAL A 19 10.39 16.70 -48.72
C VAL A 19 11.69 16.91 -47.97
N LYS A 20 11.70 16.56 -46.68
CA LYS A 20 12.96 16.33 -45.98
C LYS A 20 13.68 15.29 -46.84
N ALA A 21 14.80 15.69 -47.42
CA ALA A 21 15.68 14.74 -48.08
C ALA A 21 16.08 13.70 -47.02
N GLN A 22 15.49 12.52 -47.13
CA GLN A 22 15.78 11.40 -46.24
C GLN A 22 17.15 10.84 -46.67
N PRO A 23 18.14 10.76 -45.77
CA PRO A 23 19.37 10.06 -46.09
C PRO A 23 19.05 8.63 -46.51
N ALA A 24 19.72 8.14 -47.55
CA ALA A 24 19.63 6.74 -47.96
C ALA A 24 20.11 5.85 -46.81
N HIS A 25 19.22 5.00 -46.31
CA HIS A 25 19.42 4.02 -45.25
C HIS A 25 19.81 4.58 -43.88
N ASN A 26 18.84 4.87 -43.02
CA ASN A 26 19.12 4.94 -41.58
C ASN A 26 18.04 4.17 -40.81
N ILE A 27 18.37 2.92 -40.49
CA ILE A 27 17.70 2.20 -39.41
C ILE A 27 18.11 2.86 -38.09
N VAL A 28 17.15 3.07 -37.19
CA VAL A 28 17.33 3.88 -35.98
C VAL A 28 16.91 3.12 -34.73
N ILE A 29 17.46 3.49 -33.58
CA ILE A 29 17.00 3.03 -32.27
C ILE A 29 15.67 3.73 -31.95
N ASN A 30 14.58 2.99 -31.79
CA ASN A 30 13.26 3.56 -31.56
C ASN A 30 12.93 3.69 -30.07
N GLU A 31 13.10 2.59 -29.34
CA GLU A 31 12.63 2.44 -27.97
C GLU A 31 13.60 1.54 -27.20
N LEU A 32 13.81 1.81 -25.91
CA LEU A 32 14.60 0.96 -25.02
C LEU A 32 13.92 0.79 -23.67
N MET A 33 13.94 -0.44 -23.19
CA MET A 33 13.54 -0.81 -21.84
C MET A 33 14.74 -1.39 -21.11
N VAL A 34 15.58 -0.53 -20.51
CA VAL A 34 16.79 -0.97 -19.79
C VAL A 34 16.45 -1.67 -18.48
N LYS A 35 15.31 -1.37 -17.88
CA LYS A 35 14.87 -2.01 -16.64
C LYS A 35 13.49 -2.63 -16.84
N ASN A 36 13.46 -3.82 -17.40
CA ASN A 36 12.25 -4.62 -17.51
C ASN A 36 12.11 -5.50 -16.24
N GLU A 37 11.02 -5.36 -15.50
CA GLU A 37 10.72 -6.18 -14.29
C GLU A 37 9.40 -6.95 -14.46
N THR A 38 8.40 -6.35 -15.12
CA THR A 38 7.08 -6.94 -15.35
C THR A 38 6.56 -6.76 -16.78
N GLY A 39 7.34 -6.13 -17.66
CA GLY A 39 6.98 -5.86 -19.04
C GLY A 39 7.15 -7.07 -19.96
N LEU A 40 7.51 -6.79 -21.22
CA LEU A 40 7.54 -7.79 -22.30
C LEU A 40 8.52 -8.93 -21.98
N PRO A 41 8.09 -10.19 -21.87
CA PRO A 41 9.00 -11.33 -21.77
C PRO A 41 9.60 -11.66 -23.14
N ASP A 42 10.78 -12.27 -23.14
CA ASP A 42 11.39 -12.84 -24.33
C ASP A 42 10.75 -14.16 -24.77
N ASP A 43 11.28 -14.76 -25.83
CA ASP A 43 10.84 -16.03 -26.39
C ASP A 43 11.13 -17.25 -25.49
N HIS A 44 11.88 -17.06 -24.39
CA HIS A 44 12.11 -18.05 -23.33
C HIS A 44 11.29 -17.77 -22.06
N GLY A 45 10.51 -16.69 -22.05
CA GLY A 45 9.66 -16.28 -20.93
C GLY A 45 10.39 -15.46 -19.86
N GLU A 46 11.62 -15.03 -20.11
CA GLU A 46 12.41 -14.20 -19.20
C GLU A 46 12.08 -12.71 -19.41
N VAL A 47 12.05 -11.93 -18.33
CA VAL A 47 11.75 -10.49 -18.40
C VAL A 47 13.05 -9.72 -18.33
N GLU A 48 13.67 -9.50 -19.48
CA GLU A 48 14.99 -8.87 -19.60
C GLU A 48 14.94 -7.54 -20.36
N SER A 49 16.03 -6.78 -20.28
CA SER A 49 16.16 -5.51 -20.99
C SER A 49 16.03 -5.71 -22.50
N TRP A 50 15.45 -4.76 -23.22
CA TRP A 50 15.35 -4.85 -24.67
C TRP A 50 15.51 -3.48 -25.33
N VAL A 51 15.87 -3.54 -26.60
CA VAL A 51 15.90 -2.39 -27.51
C VAL A 51 15.08 -2.72 -28.74
N GLU A 52 14.36 -1.73 -29.24
CA GLU A 52 13.68 -1.80 -30.51
C GLU A 52 14.34 -0.86 -31.51
N ILE A 53 14.52 -1.36 -32.72
CA ILE A 53 14.95 -0.57 -33.87
C ILE A 53 13.78 -0.39 -34.85
N TYR A 54 13.81 0.72 -35.58
CA TYR A 54 12.79 1.11 -36.55
C TYR A 54 13.43 1.42 -37.90
N ASN A 55 12.81 0.96 -38.98
CA ASN A 55 13.20 1.27 -40.34
C ASN A 55 12.27 2.33 -40.97
N PRO A 56 12.64 3.63 -40.92
CA PRO A 56 11.87 4.70 -41.57
C PRO A 56 12.05 4.74 -43.09
N GLY A 57 12.92 3.89 -43.66
CA GLY A 57 13.23 3.87 -45.08
C GLY A 57 12.16 3.17 -45.93
N SER A 58 12.28 3.31 -47.24
CA SER A 58 11.39 2.67 -48.23
C SER A 58 11.75 1.24 -48.60
N ASP A 59 12.95 0.77 -48.21
CA ASP A 59 13.48 -0.55 -48.55
C ASP A 59 13.71 -1.39 -47.29
N SER A 60 13.63 -2.71 -47.43
CA SER A 60 13.98 -3.61 -46.33
C SER A 60 15.47 -3.55 -46.02
N VAL A 61 15.81 -3.42 -44.74
CA VAL A 61 17.20 -3.41 -44.25
C VAL A 61 17.49 -4.72 -43.52
N ASN A 62 18.53 -5.43 -43.93
CA ASN A 62 19.05 -6.57 -43.16
C ASN A 62 20.15 -6.08 -42.23
N ILE A 63 19.94 -6.22 -40.92
CA ILE A 63 20.88 -5.79 -39.88
C ILE A 63 21.92 -6.86 -39.52
N GLY A 64 21.83 -8.06 -40.09
CA GLY A 64 22.80 -9.13 -39.85
C GLY A 64 24.20 -8.68 -40.26
N GLY A 65 25.15 -8.71 -39.32
CA GLY A 65 26.51 -8.21 -39.50
C GLY A 65 26.81 -6.85 -38.88
N MET A 66 25.78 -6.06 -38.57
CA MET A 66 25.91 -4.77 -37.88
C MET A 66 26.27 -4.97 -36.40
N TYR A 67 26.67 -3.90 -35.72
CA TYR A 67 27.16 -3.97 -34.34
C TYR A 67 26.38 -3.12 -33.35
N PHE A 68 26.15 -3.66 -32.14
CA PHE A 68 25.73 -2.89 -30.97
C PHE A 68 26.86 -2.79 -29.94
N THR A 69 26.88 -1.69 -29.18
CA THR A 69 27.80 -1.49 -28.07
C THR A 69 27.21 -0.62 -26.97
N ASP A 70 27.61 -0.85 -25.72
CA ASP A 70 27.32 0.00 -24.56
C ASP A 70 28.43 1.03 -24.27
N ASN A 71 29.48 1.06 -25.11
CA ASN A 71 30.61 1.97 -25.02
C ASN A 71 30.99 2.44 -26.42
N LEU A 72 30.74 3.72 -26.73
CA LEU A 72 30.98 4.28 -28.07
C LEU A 72 32.46 4.27 -28.48
N ASN A 73 33.39 4.10 -27.54
CA ASN A 73 34.82 3.93 -27.83
C ASN A 73 35.19 2.49 -28.24
N ASN A 74 34.25 1.54 -28.14
CA ASN A 74 34.40 0.16 -28.56
C ASN A 74 33.23 -0.24 -29.48
N PRO A 75 33.25 0.13 -30.77
CA PRO A 75 32.12 -0.04 -31.68
C PRO A 75 31.76 -1.52 -31.96
N ASN A 76 32.68 -2.47 -31.72
CA ASN A 76 32.54 -3.85 -32.19
C ASN A 76 32.25 -4.83 -31.04
N LEU A 77 31.50 -4.39 -30.02
CA LEU A 77 31.24 -5.19 -28.82
C LEU A 77 30.39 -6.43 -29.10
N TRP A 78 29.32 -6.27 -29.89
CA TRP A 78 28.48 -7.39 -30.31
C TRP A 78 28.09 -7.25 -31.77
N GLN A 79 28.37 -8.27 -32.57
CA GLN A 79 27.91 -8.36 -33.95
C GLN A 79 26.61 -9.16 -34.04
N ILE A 80 25.60 -8.63 -34.71
CA ILE A 80 24.35 -9.34 -34.98
C ILE A 80 24.68 -10.54 -35.91
N PRO A 81 24.33 -11.78 -35.55
CA PRO A 81 24.64 -12.94 -36.38
C PRO A 81 24.04 -12.86 -37.78
N LYS A 82 24.81 -13.25 -38.80
CA LYS A 82 24.35 -13.34 -40.21
C LYS A 82 23.59 -14.64 -40.53
N THR A 83 23.38 -15.49 -39.53
CA THR A 83 22.94 -16.89 -39.70
C THR A 83 21.46 -17.03 -40.01
N ASP A 84 20.62 -16.04 -39.69
CA ASP A 84 19.19 -16.06 -40.02
C ASP A 84 18.71 -14.70 -40.57
N PRO A 85 18.82 -14.49 -41.90
CA PRO A 85 18.37 -13.26 -42.56
C PRO A 85 16.88 -12.95 -42.40
N ARG A 86 16.03 -13.94 -42.10
CA ARG A 86 14.59 -13.70 -41.88
C ARG A 86 14.34 -13.08 -40.52
N ALA A 87 15.13 -13.45 -39.51
CA ALA A 87 15.04 -12.90 -38.18
C ALA A 87 15.72 -11.52 -38.02
N THR A 88 16.64 -11.17 -38.93
CA THR A 88 17.42 -9.92 -38.93
C THR A 88 17.03 -8.93 -40.06
N SER A 89 15.96 -9.21 -40.81
CA SER A 89 15.43 -8.30 -41.81
C SER A 89 14.33 -7.42 -41.21
N VAL A 90 14.44 -6.11 -41.43
CA VAL A 90 13.49 -5.09 -40.98
C VAL A 90 12.86 -4.45 -42.23
N PRO A 91 11.64 -4.84 -42.61
CA PRO A 91 10.91 -4.22 -43.71
C PRO A 91 10.70 -2.69 -43.54
N PRO A 92 10.36 -1.98 -44.62
CA PRO A 92 9.97 -0.57 -44.56
C PRO A 92 8.84 -0.34 -43.55
N ASP A 93 8.93 0.73 -42.75
CA ASP A 93 7.91 1.13 -41.78
C ASP A 93 7.58 0.03 -40.74
N THR A 94 8.60 -0.74 -40.34
CA THR A 94 8.46 -1.79 -39.33
C THR A 94 9.54 -1.71 -38.25
N PHE A 95 9.26 -2.42 -37.16
CA PHE A 95 10.06 -2.43 -35.95
C PHE A 95 10.64 -3.82 -35.69
N LEU A 96 11.79 -3.88 -35.03
CA LEU A 96 12.41 -5.12 -34.61
C LEU A 96 12.95 -5.01 -33.19
N THR A 97 12.49 -5.90 -32.31
CA THR A 97 12.97 -5.99 -30.92
C THR A 97 14.17 -6.94 -30.80
N LEU A 98 15.15 -6.53 -30.00
CA LEU A 98 16.37 -7.27 -29.65
C LEU A 98 16.50 -7.30 -28.11
N TRP A 99 16.96 -8.42 -27.56
CA TRP A 99 17.07 -8.66 -26.12
C TRP A 99 18.47 -8.34 -25.61
N LEU A 100 18.58 -7.38 -24.69
CA LEU A 100 19.83 -6.92 -24.07
C LEU A 100 20.11 -7.69 -22.77
N ASP A 101 20.23 -9.02 -22.90
CA ASP A 101 20.18 -9.96 -21.78
C ASP A 101 21.53 -10.65 -21.48
N GLY A 102 22.55 -10.45 -22.32
CA GLY A 102 23.84 -11.12 -22.16
C GLY A 102 23.81 -12.61 -22.54
N GLN A 103 22.80 -13.08 -23.27
CA GLN A 103 22.58 -14.50 -23.57
C GLN A 103 22.52 -14.78 -25.08
N PRO A 104 23.62 -14.55 -25.83
CA PRO A 104 23.60 -14.65 -27.29
C PRO A 104 23.34 -16.07 -27.82
N ASP A 105 23.48 -17.09 -26.97
CA ASP A 105 23.19 -18.48 -27.30
C ASP A 105 21.68 -18.78 -27.40
N GLN A 106 20.81 -17.89 -26.89
CA GLN A 106 19.35 -18.05 -26.95
C GLN A 106 18.77 -17.76 -28.34
N GLY A 107 19.48 -17.01 -29.19
CA GLY A 107 19.07 -16.75 -30.56
C GLY A 107 19.72 -15.50 -31.18
N VAL A 108 19.49 -15.29 -32.48
CA VAL A 108 20.12 -14.19 -33.24
C VAL A 108 19.71 -12.79 -32.79
N ARG A 109 18.65 -12.68 -31.97
CA ARG A 109 18.14 -11.41 -31.42
C ARG A 109 18.62 -11.14 -29.99
N HIS A 110 19.39 -12.04 -29.39
CA HIS A 110 19.90 -11.91 -28.03
C HIS A 110 21.32 -11.35 -28.04
N VAL A 111 21.51 -10.22 -27.36
CA VAL A 111 22.74 -9.44 -27.34
C VAL A 111 23.67 -9.95 -26.24
N ASN A 112 24.99 -9.93 -26.47
CA ASN A 112 25.96 -10.48 -25.51
C ASN A 112 26.24 -9.60 -24.26
N PHE A 113 25.51 -8.49 -24.07
CA PHE A 113 25.70 -7.59 -22.95
C PHE A 113 24.36 -7.07 -22.39
N LYS A 114 24.42 -6.53 -21.17
CA LYS A 114 23.30 -5.83 -20.51
C LYS A 114 23.64 -4.36 -20.32
N LEU A 115 22.65 -3.49 -20.45
CA LEU A 115 22.81 -2.06 -20.20
C LEU A 115 22.80 -1.70 -18.70
N ASN A 116 23.55 -0.65 -18.34
CA ASN A 116 23.58 -0.15 -16.97
C ASN A 116 22.29 0.61 -16.61
N LYS A 117 21.55 0.10 -15.62
CA LYS A 117 20.28 0.68 -15.14
C LYS A 117 20.41 2.10 -14.55
N LYS A 118 21.62 2.56 -14.20
CA LYS A 118 21.89 3.90 -13.65
C LYS A 118 22.23 4.95 -14.71
N GLY A 119 22.29 4.55 -15.98
CA GLY A 119 22.61 5.42 -17.10
C GLY A 119 23.82 4.90 -17.87
N GLY A 120 23.94 5.35 -19.12
CA GLY A 120 24.95 4.89 -20.06
C GLY A 120 24.60 5.31 -21.48
N GLU A 121 25.18 4.60 -22.43
CA GLU A 121 24.93 4.80 -23.85
C GLU A 121 24.69 3.46 -24.55
N LEU A 122 23.97 3.50 -25.66
CA LEU A 122 23.83 2.39 -26.59
C LEU A 122 24.12 2.96 -27.98
N GLY A 123 25.12 2.39 -28.65
CA GLY A 123 25.49 2.73 -30.02
C GLY A 123 25.15 1.60 -30.98
N PHE A 124 24.75 1.98 -32.19
CA PHE A 124 24.46 1.08 -33.29
C PHE A 124 25.32 1.46 -34.51
N PHE A 125 26.07 0.50 -35.04
CA PHE A 125 27.10 0.71 -36.06
C PHE A 125 26.92 -0.23 -37.24
N ASP A 126 27.29 0.21 -38.44
CA ASP A 126 27.29 -0.63 -39.64
C ASP A 126 28.48 -1.63 -39.67
N GLU A 127 28.54 -2.48 -40.70
CA GLU A 127 29.64 -3.45 -40.85
C GLU A 127 31.03 -2.82 -41.03
N SER A 128 31.08 -1.54 -41.42
CA SER A 128 32.30 -0.76 -41.60
C SER A 128 32.67 0.05 -40.35
N ASN A 129 31.95 -0.14 -39.24
CA ASN A 129 32.07 0.57 -37.97
C ASN A 129 31.74 2.08 -38.06
N ASN A 130 30.92 2.50 -39.02
CA ASN A 130 30.33 3.84 -39.01
C ASN A 130 29.14 3.86 -38.06
N LEU A 131 29.03 4.92 -37.26
CA LEU A 131 27.91 5.12 -36.35
C LEU A 131 26.62 5.37 -37.14
N LEU A 132 25.66 4.46 -37.03
CA LEU A 132 24.32 4.62 -37.59
C LEU A 132 23.44 5.46 -36.66
N ASP A 133 23.41 5.10 -35.37
CA ASP A 133 22.60 5.78 -34.38
C ASP A 133 23.12 5.55 -32.96
N LYS A 134 22.70 6.40 -32.03
CA LYS A 134 23.01 6.25 -30.62
C LYS A 134 21.94 6.84 -29.72
N VAL A 135 21.93 6.35 -28.50
CA VAL A 135 21.17 6.93 -27.40
C VAL A 135 22.04 7.00 -26.16
N SER A 136 22.10 8.18 -25.56
CA SER A 136 22.61 8.38 -24.20
C SER A 136 21.42 8.53 -23.27
N PHE A 137 21.44 7.82 -22.15
CA PHE A 137 20.32 7.76 -21.23
C PHE A 137 20.79 7.84 -19.78
N GLU A 138 20.00 8.51 -18.94
CA GLU A 138 20.26 8.61 -17.50
C GLU A 138 19.73 7.37 -16.78
N SER A 139 19.65 7.41 -15.44
CA SER A 139 19.07 6.31 -14.67
C SER A 139 17.68 5.94 -15.18
N GLN A 140 17.53 4.68 -15.54
CA GLN A 140 16.33 4.13 -16.15
C GLN A 140 15.36 3.64 -15.07
N TYR A 141 14.09 3.68 -15.41
CA TYR A 141 13.00 3.31 -14.53
C TYR A 141 12.45 1.94 -14.90
N ALA A 142 12.08 1.14 -13.89
CA ALA A 142 11.47 -0.17 -14.11
C ALA A 142 10.18 -0.03 -14.91
N ASP A 143 10.03 -0.82 -15.97
CA ASP A 143 8.84 -0.94 -16.83
C ASP A 143 8.38 0.39 -17.47
N ILE A 144 9.28 1.37 -17.57
CA ILE A 144 9.03 2.61 -18.30
C ILE A 144 10.03 2.69 -19.44
N PRO A 145 9.56 2.61 -20.70
CA PRO A 145 10.45 2.70 -21.83
C PRO A 145 10.94 4.13 -22.04
N TYR A 146 12.09 4.22 -22.67
CA TYR A 146 12.69 5.46 -23.13
C TYR A 146 12.76 5.40 -24.65
N GLY A 147 12.10 6.30 -25.36
CA GLY A 147 11.95 6.20 -26.80
C GLY A 147 11.76 7.54 -27.48
N ARG A 148 11.80 7.52 -28.81
CA ARG A 148 11.52 8.68 -29.66
C ARG A 148 10.05 8.75 -29.99
N LEU A 149 9.43 9.92 -29.87
CA LEU A 149 8.04 10.10 -30.29
C LEU A 149 7.99 10.33 -31.81
N GLU A 150 6.92 9.92 -32.47
CA GLU A 150 6.71 10.20 -33.91
C GLU A 150 6.81 11.70 -34.23
N GLU A 151 6.37 12.55 -33.30
CA GLU A 151 6.37 14.01 -33.47
C GLU A 151 7.78 14.64 -33.36
N ASP A 152 8.73 13.94 -32.71
CA ASP A 152 10.11 14.39 -32.51
C ASP A 152 11.08 13.19 -32.41
N GLU A 153 11.52 12.70 -33.56
CA GLU A 153 12.52 11.62 -33.67
C GLU A 153 13.94 12.04 -33.21
N SER A 154 14.16 13.33 -32.90
CA SER A 154 15.50 13.82 -32.56
C SER A 154 15.87 13.62 -31.09
N ARG A 155 14.90 13.30 -30.21
CA ARG A 155 15.10 13.20 -28.77
C ARG A 155 14.42 11.95 -28.19
N PHE A 156 15.12 11.31 -27.27
CA PHE A 156 14.53 10.29 -26.43
C PHE A 156 13.84 10.90 -25.22
N GLU A 157 12.67 10.37 -24.88
CA GLU A 157 11.90 10.72 -23.70
C GLU A 157 11.30 9.47 -23.05
N PHE A 158 10.88 9.57 -21.79
CA PHE A 158 10.11 8.50 -21.17
C PHE A 158 8.71 8.44 -21.77
N LEU A 159 8.32 7.29 -22.31
CA LEU A 159 7.01 7.11 -22.93
C LEU A 159 5.95 6.72 -21.89
N ALA A 160 4.68 6.85 -22.27
CA ALA A 160 3.55 6.49 -21.41
C ALA A 160 3.45 4.98 -21.13
N GLY A 161 4.03 4.14 -21.98
CA GLY A 161 4.08 2.68 -21.82
C GLY A 161 4.84 2.03 -22.98
N PRO A 162 5.20 0.74 -22.88
CA PRO A 162 5.96 0.02 -23.89
C PRO A 162 5.17 -0.15 -25.19
N THR A 163 5.82 0.06 -26.34
CA THR A 163 5.19 0.01 -27.66
C THR A 163 5.88 -0.96 -28.65
N PRO A 164 6.28 -2.18 -28.22
CA PRO A 164 6.98 -3.10 -29.12
C PRO A 164 6.15 -3.45 -30.35
N GLY A 165 6.76 -3.32 -31.52
CA GLY A 165 6.15 -3.57 -32.82
C GLY A 165 5.23 -2.46 -33.31
N ARG A 166 5.19 -1.30 -32.64
CA ARG A 166 4.25 -0.20 -32.92
C ARG A 166 4.94 1.15 -32.75
N PRO A 167 4.40 2.22 -33.35
CA PRO A 167 4.93 3.55 -33.08
C PRO A 167 4.78 3.96 -31.62
N ASN A 168 5.76 4.73 -31.15
CA ASN A 168 5.79 5.29 -29.81
C ASN A 168 4.80 6.46 -29.70
N ILE A 169 3.75 6.30 -28.89
CA ILE A 169 2.71 7.32 -28.72
C ILE A 169 2.70 7.83 -27.28
N GLY A 170 2.78 9.15 -27.12
CA GLY A 170 2.53 9.82 -25.86
C GLY A 170 3.72 9.86 -24.90
N LYS A 171 4.02 11.06 -24.43
CA LYS A 171 4.97 11.32 -23.35
C LYS A 171 4.43 10.86 -22.01
N MET A 172 5.30 10.37 -21.12
CA MET A 172 4.95 10.12 -19.72
C MET A 172 4.37 11.40 -19.09
N LYS A 173 3.12 11.35 -18.64
CA LYS A 173 2.47 12.51 -18.01
C LYS A 173 3.01 12.70 -16.60
N LEU A 174 2.93 13.94 -16.08
CA LEU A 174 3.30 14.24 -14.70
C LEU A 174 2.63 13.29 -13.70
N PHE A 175 1.36 12.95 -13.95
CA PHE A 175 0.61 12.03 -13.13
C PHE A 175 1.23 10.63 -13.09
N ASP A 176 1.53 10.05 -14.26
CA ASP A 176 2.14 8.72 -14.37
C ASP A 176 3.51 8.73 -13.70
N TRP A 177 4.25 9.83 -13.82
CA TRP A 177 5.51 10.03 -13.12
C TRP A 177 5.32 10.05 -11.59
N VAL A 178 4.36 10.82 -11.06
CA VAL A 178 4.09 10.85 -9.61
C VAL A 178 3.63 9.48 -9.12
N LEU A 179 2.73 8.81 -9.84
CA LEU A 179 2.27 7.47 -9.53
C LEU A 179 3.43 6.48 -9.49
N TYR A 180 4.29 6.50 -10.49
CA TYR A 180 5.47 5.65 -10.55
C TYR A 180 6.41 5.91 -9.37
N ARG A 181 6.74 7.19 -9.11
CA ARG A 181 7.65 7.59 -8.04
C ARG A 181 7.10 7.18 -6.67
N THR A 182 5.82 7.46 -6.40
CA THR A 182 5.17 7.08 -5.15
C THR A 182 5.10 5.56 -5.01
N THR A 183 4.77 4.81 -6.07
CA THR A 183 4.73 3.33 -6.04
C THR A 183 6.11 2.74 -5.72
N ARG A 184 7.17 3.26 -6.35
CA ARG A 184 8.54 2.80 -6.09
C ARG A 184 9.02 3.15 -4.69
N THR A 185 8.73 4.36 -4.23
CA THR A 185 9.07 4.77 -2.86
C THR A 185 8.30 3.93 -1.85
N ASP A 186 7.02 3.63 -2.08
CA ASP A 186 6.21 2.76 -1.23
C ASP A 186 6.83 1.35 -1.13
N LYS A 187 7.12 0.72 -2.28
CA LYS A 187 7.81 -0.58 -2.36
C LYS A 187 9.17 -0.58 -1.63
N LEU A 188 9.93 0.51 -1.75
CA LEU A 188 11.22 0.66 -1.08
C LEU A 188 11.06 0.80 0.44
N MET A 189 10.11 1.63 0.89
CA MET A 189 9.86 1.88 2.31
C MET A 189 9.35 0.62 3.01
N TRP A 190 8.50 -0.17 2.37
CA TRP A 190 8.03 -1.48 2.85
C TRP A 190 8.85 -2.65 2.32
N GLY A 191 10.11 -2.38 1.95
CA GLY A 191 11.08 -3.41 1.61
C GLY A 191 11.51 -4.22 2.83
N LEU A 192 12.37 -5.21 2.57
CA LEU A 192 12.98 -6.08 3.58
C LEU A 192 13.53 -5.34 4.82
N PRO A 193 14.20 -4.16 4.71
CA PRO A 193 14.74 -3.48 5.89
C PRO A 193 13.69 -3.04 6.91
N MET A 194 12.57 -2.47 6.46
CA MET A 194 11.49 -2.03 7.36
C MET A 194 10.77 -3.22 7.98
N ILE A 195 10.49 -4.25 7.17
CA ILE A 195 9.88 -5.50 7.64
C ILE A 195 10.78 -6.16 8.71
N ALA A 196 12.09 -6.24 8.45
CA ALA A 196 13.05 -6.76 9.42
C ALA A 196 13.07 -5.91 10.69
N LEU A 197 13.07 -4.58 10.58
CA LEU A 197 13.03 -3.70 11.76
C LEU A 197 11.77 -3.95 12.60
N LEU A 198 10.60 -4.01 11.99
CA LEU A 198 9.33 -4.27 12.67
C LEU A 198 9.31 -5.63 13.37
N LEU A 199 9.64 -6.71 12.65
CA LEU A 199 9.64 -8.07 13.20
C LEU A 199 10.72 -8.27 14.27
N CYS A 200 11.93 -7.78 14.04
CA CYS A 200 13.02 -7.88 15.00
C CYS A 200 12.75 -7.06 16.25
N THR A 201 12.13 -5.88 16.15
CA THR A 201 11.70 -5.11 17.33
C THR A 201 10.65 -5.89 18.13
N GLY A 202 9.64 -6.46 17.47
CA GLY A 202 8.62 -7.27 18.15
C GLY A 202 9.20 -8.52 18.81
N LEU A 203 10.12 -9.22 18.12
CA LEU A 203 10.83 -10.37 18.69
C LEU A 203 11.72 -9.95 19.86
N PHE A 204 12.48 -8.86 19.75
CA PHE A 204 13.33 -8.35 20.81
C PHE A 204 12.52 -7.96 22.05
N LEU A 205 11.39 -7.26 21.88
CA LEU A 205 10.47 -6.92 22.96
C LEU A 205 9.82 -8.15 23.58
N THR A 206 9.47 -9.15 22.76
CA THR A 206 8.98 -10.45 23.23
C THR A 206 10.00 -11.11 24.16
N LEU A 207 11.27 -11.17 23.75
CA LEU A 207 12.34 -11.75 24.58
C LEU A 207 12.60 -10.92 25.84
N ALA A 208 12.67 -9.59 25.71
CA ALA A 208 12.94 -8.67 26.83
C ALA A 208 11.83 -8.70 27.89
N THR A 209 10.58 -8.94 27.49
CA THR A 209 9.42 -9.08 28.38
C THR A 209 9.12 -10.55 28.74
N LYS A 210 10.00 -11.50 28.38
CA LYS A 210 9.88 -12.94 28.65
C LYS A 210 8.59 -13.57 28.11
N GLY A 211 8.19 -13.21 26.90
CA GLY A 211 7.01 -13.78 26.24
C GLY A 211 5.69 -13.33 26.88
N LEU A 212 5.63 -12.09 27.37
CA LEU A 212 4.49 -11.55 28.11
C LEU A 212 3.15 -11.71 27.38
N GLN A 213 3.12 -11.61 26.06
CA GLN A 213 1.90 -11.78 25.29
C GLN A 213 1.30 -13.18 25.40
N PHE A 214 2.10 -14.20 25.76
CA PHE A 214 1.63 -15.57 25.96
C PHE A 214 1.22 -15.81 27.42
N SER A 215 2.02 -15.35 28.38
CA SER A 215 1.75 -15.56 29.81
C SER A 215 0.64 -14.67 30.36
N GLN A 216 0.52 -13.43 29.85
CA GLN A 216 -0.46 -12.44 30.31
C GLN A 216 -1.65 -12.28 29.36
N PHE A 217 -1.82 -13.17 28.39
CA PHE A 217 -2.94 -13.12 27.45
C PHE A 217 -4.30 -13.16 28.16
N TRP A 218 -4.58 -14.23 28.92
CA TRP A 218 -5.84 -14.39 29.63
C TRP A 218 -6.08 -13.31 30.69
N PRO A 219 -5.10 -12.93 31.53
CA PRO A 219 -5.22 -11.77 32.40
C PRO A 219 -5.58 -10.47 31.67
N SER A 220 -4.99 -10.21 30.50
CA SER A 220 -5.29 -9.01 29.71
C SER A 220 -6.73 -8.98 29.20
N LEU A 221 -7.27 -10.13 28.76
CA LEU A 221 -8.67 -10.26 28.36
C LEU A 221 -9.63 -10.07 29.53
N LYS A 222 -9.29 -10.55 30.74
CA LYS A 222 -10.10 -10.28 31.93
C LYS A 222 -10.06 -8.78 32.31
N LEU A 223 -8.89 -8.16 32.16
CA LEU A 223 -8.68 -6.76 32.48
C LEU A 223 -9.55 -5.83 31.63
N ILE A 224 -9.72 -6.07 30.33
CA ILE A 224 -10.56 -5.22 29.47
C ILE A 224 -12.04 -5.20 29.88
N PHE A 225 -12.52 -6.23 30.59
CA PHE A 225 -13.89 -6.32 31.10
C PHE A 225 -14.02 -5.95 32.58
N SER A 226 -12.94 -5.54 33.22
CA SER A 226 -12.94 -5.19 34.65
C SER A 226 -13.62 -3.84 34.92
N LYS A 227 -14.02 -3.61 36.17
CA LYS A 227 -14.59 -2.31 36.59
C LYS A 227 -13.58 -1.18 36.42
N GLU A 228 -12.31 -1.45 36.66
CA GLU A 228 -11.20 -0.51 36.51
C GLU A 228 -11.04 -0.07 35.05
N ALA A 229 -11.20 -0.99 34.09
CA ALA A 229 -11.15 -0.63 32.66
C ALA A 229 -12.31 0.26 32.22
N ARG A 230 -13.42 0.29 32.96
CA ARG A 230 -14.56 1.17 32.71
C ARG A 230 -14.50 2.48 33.51
N SER A 231 -13.54 2.62 34.40
CA SER A 231 -13.42 3.77 35.29
C SER A 231 -12.80 4.96 34.58
N GLU A 232 -13.40 6.15 34.72
CA GLU A 232 -12.77 7.43 34.36
C GLU A 232 -11.99 8.06 35.53
N VAL A 233 -11.89 7.36 36.67
CA VAL A 233 -11.13 7.83 37.84
C VAL A 233 -9.63 7.78 37.54
N GLY A 234 -8.96 8.93 37.57
CA GLY A 234 -7.54 9.08 37.30
C GLY A 234 -7.24 10.40 36.59
N LYS A 235 -6.07 10.49 35.95
CA LYS A 235 -5.59 11.72 35.28
C LYS A 235 -5.84 11.76 33.77
N GLY A 236 -6.49 10.75 33.19
CA GLY A 236 -6.74 10.68 31.75
C GLY A 236 -8.10 11.23 31.34
N ASP A 237 -8.27 11.41 30.03
CA ASP A 237 -9.47 12.01 29.43
C ASP A 237 -10.65 11.04 29.28
N ILE A 238 -10.35 9.74 29.16
CA ILE A 238 -11.31 8.68 28.85
C ILE A 238 -10.94 7.38 29.58
N SER A 239 -11.90 6.45 29.76
CA SER A 239 -11.64 5.16 30.41
C SER A 239 -10.61 4.29 29.65
N PRO A 240 -9.93 3.31 30.28
CA PRO A 240 -9.04 2.39 29.56
C PRO A 240 -9.75 1.59 28.46
N PHE A 241 -11.02 1.23 28.68
CA PHE A 241 -11.86 0.60 27.68
C PHE A 241 -12.15 1.56 26.51
N ALA A 242 -12.46 2.83 26.78
CA ALA A 242 -12.61 3.85 25.74
C ALA A 242 -11.33 4.03 24.93
N ALA A 243 -10.18 4.04 25.58
CA ALA A 243 -8.89 4.15 24.92
C ALA A 243 -8.63 2.94 24.02
N LEU A 244 -8.91 1.72 24.49
CA LEU A 244 -8.86 0.51 23.66
C LEU A 244 -9.83 0.59 22.49
N MET A 245 -11.09 0.96 22.72
CA MET A 245 -12.09 1.06 21.64
C MET A 245 -11.72 2.16 20.64
N THR A 246 -11.11 3.26 21.07
CA THR A 246 -10.58 4.29 20.17
C THR A 246 -9.39 3.77 19.35
N ALA A 247 -8.54 2.93 19.95
CA ALA A 247 -7.46 2.26 19.22
C ALA A 247 -7.95 1.18 18.25
N LEU A 248 -8.95 0.40 18.66
CA LEU A 248 -9.62 -0.58 17.81
C LEU A 248 -10.41 0.10 16.69
N ALA A 249 -11.02 1.26 16.95
CA ALA A 249 -11.67 2.06 15.91
C ALA A 249 -10.69 2.39 14.77
N ALA A 250 -9.46 2.81 15.13
CA ALA A 250 -8.41 3.15 14.17
C ALA A 250 -7.81 1.94 13.44
N THR A 251 -7.74 0.79 14.09
CA THR A 251 -7.06 -0.41 13.56
C THR A 251 -8.00 -1.38 12.86
N VAL A 252 -9.15 -1.66 13.48
CA VAL A 252 -10.23 -2.47 12.89
C VAL A 252 -11.01 -1.62 11.90
N GLY A 253 -10.51 -1.60 10.68
CA GLY A 253 -10.99 -0.77 9.58
C GLY A 253 -11.18 -1.54 8.28
N ASN A 254 -11.36 -0.84 7.16
CA ASN A 254 -11.42 -1.52 5.86
C ASN A 254 -10.14 -2.32 5.54
N GLY A 255 -9.02 -2.05 6.23
CA GLY A 255 -7.82 -2.89 6.15
C GLY A 255 -8.05 -4.37 6.50
N ASN A 256 -8.94 -4.68 7.46
CA ASN A 256 -9.26 -6.05 7.86
C ASN A 256 -10.14 -6.80 6.86
N ILE A 257 -10.80 -6.06 5.96
CA ILE A 257 -11.71 -6.60 4.94
C ILE A 257 -11.01 -6.56 3.59
N ALA A 258 -10.72 -5.35 3.09
CA ALA A 258 -10.09 -5.09 1.82
C ALA A 258 -8.56 -5.30 1.84
N GLY A 259 -7.88 -4.97 2.95
CA GLY A 259 -6.43 -5.14 3.04
C GLY A 259 -5.99 -6.60 3.13
N VAL A 260 -6.71 -7.43 3.91
CA VAL A 260 -6.55 -8.90 3.93
C VAL A 260 -6.80 -9.48 2.54
N ALA A 261 -7.91 -9.08 1.90
CA ALA A 261 -8.21 -9.49 0.54
C ALA A 261 -7.15 -9.07 -0.47
N THR A 262 -6.60 -7.87 -0.35
CA THR A 262 -5.50 -7.37 -1.19
C THR A 262 -4.22 -8.19 -0.96
N ALA A 263 -3.92 -8.54 0.29
CA ALA A 263 -2.79 -9.40 0.63
C ALA A 263 -2.93 -10.79 -0.02
N ILE A 264 -4.13 -11.37 0.02
CA ILE A 264 -4.43 -12.63 -0.68
C ILE A 264 -4.39 -12.44 -2.20
N ALA A 265 -4.88 -11.32 -2.71
CA ALA A 265 -5.00 -11.09 -4.13
C ALA A 265 -3.65 -10.92 -4.83
N ILE A 266 -2.66 -10.30 -4.16
CA ILE A 266 -1.30 -10.16 -4.73
C ILE A 266 -0.35 -11.25 -4.21
N GLY A 267 -0.43 -11.61 -2.93
CA GLY A 267 0.50 -12.55 -2.27
C GLY A 267 0.01 -14.01 -2.26
N GLY A 268 -1.19 -14.27 -2.77
CA GLY A 268 -1.82 -15.59 -2.73
C GLY A 268 -2.43 -15.94 -1.37
N PRO A 269 -3.16 -17.07 -1.28
CA PRO A 269 -3.86 -17.47 -0.06
C PRO A 269 -2.93 -17.81 1.12
N GLY A 270 -1.60 -17.84 0.91
CA GLY A 270 -0.60 -18.02 1.96
C GLY A 270 -0.18 -16.73 2.68
N ALA A 271 -0.43 -15.54 2.11
CA ALA A 271 -0.06 -14.27 2.73
C ALA A 271 -0.57 -14.07 4.18
N PRO A 272 -1.79 -14.52 4.56
CA PRO A 272 -2.28 -14.40 5.93
C PRO A 272 -1.43 -15.08 7.00
N VAL A 273 -0.66 -16.12 6.66
CA VAL A 273 0.27 -16.77 7.62
C VAL A 273 1.27 -15.76 8.16
N PHE A 274 1.82 -14.91 7.29
CA PHE A 274 2.77 -13.89 7.67
C PHE A 274 2.11 -12.71 8.38
N MET A 275 0.83 -12.42 8.11
CA MET A 275 0.04 -11.49 8.91
C MET A 275 -0.09 -11.99 10.35
N TRP A 276 -0.36 -13.29 10.56
CA TRP A 276 -0.46 -13.88 11.90
C TRP A 276 0.86 -13.82 12.66
N ILE A 277 1.97 -14.18 12.01
CA ILE A 277 3.32 -14.09 12.61
C ILE A 277 3.63 -12.65 13.03
N ALA A 278 3.38 -11.68 12.13
CA ALA A 278 3.57 -10.27 12.44
C ALA A 278 2.67 -9.80 13.58
N GLY A 279 1.42 -10.28 13.66
CA GLY A 279 0.50 -9.99 14.76
C GLY A 279 1.00 -10.54 16.11
N LEU A 280 1.50 -11.78 16.16
CA LEU A 280 1.99 -12.39 17.40
C LEU A 280 3.16 -11.63 18.02
N PHE A 281 4.14 -11.21 17.21
CA PHE A 281 5.23 -10.35 17.70
C PHE A 281 4.76 -8.90 17.90
N GLY A 282 3.80 -8.45 17.08
CA GLY A 282 3.17 -7.15 17.19
C GLY A 282 2.46 -6.91 18.52
N MET A 283 1.95 -7.96 19.18
CA MET A 283 1.38 -7.85 20.54
C MET A 283 2.39 -7.29 21.54
N ALA A 284 3.64 -7.75 21.52
CA ALA A 284 4.70 -7.24 22.41
C ALA A 284 5.07 -5.78 22.06
N THR A 285 5.11 -5.44 20.78
CA THR A 285 5.32 -4.07 20.31
C THR A 285 4.22 -3.14 20.79
N LYS A 286 2.96 -3.51 20.58
CA LYS A 286 1.78 -2.75 20.98
C LYS A 286 1.67 -2.60 22.51
N TYR A 287 2.08 -3.62 23.25
CA TYR A 287 2.23 -3.55 24.71
C TYR A 287 3.21 -2.43 25.10
N ALA A 288 4.42 -2.42 24.52
CA ALA A 288 5.43 -1.41 24.80
C ALA A 288 4.99 0.00 24.40
N GLU A 289 4.30 0.14 23.27
CA GLU A 289 3.71 1.39 22.80
C GLU A 289 2.68 1.94 23.79
N GLY A 290 1.69 1.13 24.20
CA GLY A 290 0.67 1.52 25.18
C GLY A 290 1.27 1.84 26.55
N PHE A 291 2.25 1.06 26.98
CA PHE A 291 3.01 1.30 28.21
C PHE A 291 3.72 2.66 28.17
N LEU A 292 4.52 2.91 27.12
CA LEU A 292 5.34 4.13 27.02
C LEU A 292 4.47 5.37 26.79
N GLY A 293 3.35 5.22 26.07
CA GLY A 293 2.36 6.27 25.88
C GLY A 293 1.82 6.82 27.20
N VAL A 294 1.65 5.96 28.20
CA VAL A 294 1.16 6.35 29.55
C VAL A 294 2.29 6.79 30.46
N GLN A 295 3.46 6.14 30.36
CA GLN A 295 4.64 6.46 31.16
C GLN A 295 5.18 7.88 30.90
N TYR A 296 5.03 8.41 29.68
CA TYR A 296 5.67 9.64 29.22
C TYR A 296 4.71 10.71 28.67
N ARG A 297 3.40 10.55 28.85
CA ARG A 297 2.39 11.57 28.50
C ARG A 297 2.56 12.86 29.31
N GLU A 298 2.11 13.95 28.71
CA GLU A 298 2.05 15.29 29.30
C GLU A 298 0.59 15.76 29.36
N ILE A 299 0.32 16.77 30.19
CA ILE A 299 -0.97 17.50 30.15
C ILE A 299 -0.80 18.66 29.18
N ALA A 300 -1.62 18.70 28.14
CA ALA A 300 -1.64 19.79 27.16
C ALA A 300 -2.19 21.09 27.77
N PRO A 301 -1.92 22.26 27.17
CA PRO A 301 -2.41 23.55 27.68
C PRO A 301 -3.94 23.65 27.81
N ASN A 302 -4.67 22.88 26.99
CA ASN A 302 -6.13 22.78 27.02
C ASN A 302 -6.66 21.81 28.10
N GLY A 303 -5.78 21.25 28.93
CA GLY A 303 -6.10 20.32 30.02
C GLY A 303 -6.28 18.86 29.59
N THR A 304 -6.20 18.54 28.30
CA THR A 304 -6.26 17.14 27.82
C THR A 304 -4.90 16.45 27.93
N MET A 305 -4.89 15.13 27.95
CA MET A 305 -3.65 14.37 27.87
C MET A 305 -3.09 14.40 26.45
N ALA A 306 -1.77 14.48 26.35
CA ALA A 306 -1.04 14.35 25.11
C ALA A 306 0.11 13.36 25.30
N GLY A 307 0.13 12.33 24.48
CA GLY A 307 1.14 11.28 24.54
C GLY A 307 1.24 10.53 23.22
N GLY A 308 2.04 9.46 23.24
CA GLY A 308 2.44 8.72 22.05
C GLY A 308 3.92 8.89 21.72
N PRO A 309 4.36 8.45 20.53
CA PRO A 309 5.78 8.31 20.22
C PRO A 309 6.56 9.60 20.22
N MET A 310 5.93 10.71 19.82
CA MET A 310 6.51 12.04 19.92
C MET A 310 6.86 12.46 21.35
N TYR A 311 6.09 12.01 22.34
CA TYR A 311 6.32 12.33 23.75
C TYR A 311 7.31 11.38 24.41
N TYR A 312 7.19 10.05 24.23
CA TYR A 312 8.18 9.16 24.85
C TYR A 312 9.54 9.22 24.19
N ALA A 313 9.65 9.56 22.91
CA ALA A 313 10.95 9.85 22.29
C ALA A 313 11.57 11.10 22.93
N LYS A 314 10.83 12.21 22.99
CA LYS A 314 11.27 13.48 23.59
C LYS A 314 11.64 13.33 25.08
N ASN A 315 10.82 12.65 25.86
CA ASN A 315 10.90 12.61 27.31
C ASN A 315 11.71 11.41 27.83
N GLY A 316 11.56 10.24 27.21
CA GLY A 316 12.20 9.00 27.65
C GLY A 316 13.65 8.86 27.23
N LEU A 317 14.04 9.36 26.05
CA LEU A 317 15.43 9.24 25.59
C LEU A 317 16.37 10.12 26.42
N LYS A 318 17.55 9.57 26.73
CA LYS A 318 18.62 10.30 27.42
C LYS A 318 19.16 11.44 26.55
N ASN A 319 19.38 11.17 25.26
CA ASN A 319 19.79 12.19 24.30
C ASN A 319 18.58 13.03 23.85
N LYS A 320 18.44 14.23 24.43
CA LYS A 320 17.31 15.13 24.18
C LYS A 320 17.24 15.66 22.75
N LYS A 321 18.37 15.82 22.06
CA LYS A 321 18.37 16.25 20.65
C LYS A 321 17.79 15.17 19.75
N LEU A 322 18.26 13.93 19.94
CA LEU A 322 17.73 12.77 19.22
C LEU A 322 16.24 12.57 19.52
N GLY A 323 15.84 12.65 20.79
CA GLY A 323 14.43 12.49 21.17
C GLY A 323 13.50 13.51 20.55
N ARG A 324 13.89 14.79 20.49
CA ARG A 324 13.11 15.84 19.81
C ARG A 324 13.05 15.62 18.30
N PHE A 325 14.15 15.19 17.69
CA PHE A 325 14.19 14.88 16.26
C PHE A 325 13.25 13.72 15.90
N LEU A 326 13.36 12.59 16.61
CA LEU A 326 12.50 11.43 16.38
C LEU A 326 11.03 11.78 16.64
N GLY A 327 10.73 12.53 17.70
CA GLY A 327 9.36 12.93 18.00
C GLY A 327 8.77 13.90 16.98
N GLY A 328 9.56 14.86 16.48
CA GLY A 328 9.15 15.76 15.40
C GLY A 328 8.93 15.02 14.07
N ALA A 329 9.82 14.09 13.73
CA ALA A 329 9.69 13.24 12.54
C ALA A 329 8.42 12.37 12.62
N PHE A 330 8.18 11.72 13.76
CA PHE A 330 6.96 10.96 14.00
C PHE A 330 5.71 11.81 13.78
N ALA A 331 5.65 12.98 14.40
CA ALA A 331 4.50 13.88 14.32
C ALA A 331 4.25 14.40 12.88
N LEU A 332 5.32 14.71 12.14
CA LEU A 332 5.20 15.15 10.74
C LEU A 332 4.61 14.04 9.87
N PHE A 333 5.22 12.85 9.89
CA PHE A 333 4.80 11.75 9.04
C PHE A 333 3.46 11.15 9.47
N GLY A 334 3.15 11.14 10.77
CA GLY A 334 1.84 10.76 11.29
C GLY A 334 0.72 11.70 10.82
N THR A 335 0.99 13.00 10.70
CA THR A 335 0.03 13.96 10.12
C THR A 335 -0.22 13.67 8.64
N VAL A 336 0.83 13.38 7.87
CA VAL A 336 0.72 13.05 6.43
C VAL A 336 -0.03 11.73 6.23
N ALA A 337 0.33 10.69 6.98
CA ALA A 337 -0.32 9.38 6.95
C ALA A 337 -1.82 9.48 7.31
N CYS A 338 -2.15 10.36 8.26
CA CYS A 338 -3.51 10.66 8.66
C CYS A 338 -4.31 11.35 7.54
N LEU A 339 -3.82 12.44 6.95
CA LEU A 339 -4.60 13.27 6.01
C LEU A 339 -4.80 12.64 4.64
N ILE A 340 -3.74 12.08 4.05
CA ILE A 340 -3.75 11.59 2.67
C ILE A 340 -3.95 10.07 2.65
N GLY A 341 -3.49 9.38 3.69
CA GLY A 341 -3.30 7.93 3.66
C GLY A 341 -4.44 7.08 4.19
N THR A 342 -4.02 6.02 4.88
CA THR A 342 -4.86 4.98 5.47
C THR A 342 -5.79 5.49 6.57
N GLY A 343 -5.54 6.68 7.11
CA GLY A 343 -6.37 7.29 8.14
C GLY A 343 -7.53 8.15 7.62
N ASN A 344 -7.58 8.46 6.32
CA ASN A 344 -8.58 9.38 5.78
C ASN A 344 -9.06 9.02 4.36
N MET A 345 -8.44 9.57 3.32
CA MET A 345 -8.94 9.48 1.94
C MET A 345 -9.14 8.03 1.47
N ALA A 346 -8.24 7.12 1.83
CA ALA A 346 -8.34 5.71 1.48
C ALA A 346 -9.55 5.00 2.12
N GLN A 347 -9.90 5.39 3.36
CA GLN A 347 -11.04 4.82 4.09
C GLN A 347 -12.36 5.35 3.57
N SER A 348 -12.46 6.67 3.37
CA SER A 348 -13.67 7.27 2.84
C SER A 348 -13.97 6.79 1.42
N ASN A 349 -12.92 6.55 0.62
CA ASN A 349 -13.04 5.94 -0.68
C ASN A 349 -13.63 4.53 -0.61
N SER A 350 -13.05 3.65 0.20
CA SER A 350 -13.49 2.25 0.34
C SER A 350 -14.95 2.15 0.81
N MET A 351 -15.35 2.99 1.79
CA MET A 351 -16.74 3.08 2.25
C MET A 351 -17.67 3.50 1.11
N THR A 352 -17.30 4.55 0.40
CA THR A 352 -18.11 5.14 -0.66
C THR A 352 -18.26 4.17 -1.83
N GLU A 353 -17.18 3.52 -2.24
CA GLU A 353 -17.19 2.51 -3.30
C GLU A 353 -18.05 1.31 -2.93
N SER A 354 -17.89 0.77 -1.72
CA SER A 354 -18.68 -0.38 -1.27
C SER A 354 -20.19 -0.09 -1.27
N MET A 355 -20.57 1.08 -0.76
CA MET A 355 -21.96 1.54 -0.75
C MET A 355 -22.48 1.86 -2.15
N ALA A 356 -21.68 2.52 -2.99
CA ALA A 356 -22.08 2.85 -4.37
C ALA A 356 -22.27 1.58 -5.20
N ASN A 357 -21.39 0.58 -5.06
CA ASN A 357 -21.50 -0.71 -5.72
C ASN A 357 -22.74 -1.49 -5.26
N MET A 358 -23.06 -1.45 -3.96
CA MET A 358 -24.30 -2.01 -3.42
C MET A 358 -25.53 -1.33 -4.05
N LEU A 359 -25.58 0.00 -4.08
CA LEU A 359 -26.71 0.73 -4.67
C LEU A 359 -26.84 0.46 -6.17
N ASN A 360 -25.71 0.36 -6.89
CA ASN A 360 -25.72 0.05 -8.32
C ASN A 360 -26.31 -1.34 -8.59
N ARG A 361 -25.93 -2.34 -7.78
CA ARG A 361 -26.50 -3.70 -7.85
C ARG A 361 -28.01 -3.69 -7.61
N ILE A 362 -28.48 -3.00 -6.56
CA ILE A 362 -29.90 -3.02 -6.16
C ILE A 362 -30.77 -2.22 -7.14
N ILE A 363 -30.30 -1.06 -7.60
CA ILE A 363 -31.13 -0.11 -8.37
C ILE A 363 -31.01 -0.36 -9.88
N HIS A 364 -29.81 -0.69 -10.37
CA HIS A 364 -29.53 -0.82 -11.81
C HIS A 364 -29.17 -2.23 -12.25
N GLY A 365 -29.12 -3.22 -11.34
CA GLY A 365 -28.73 -4.58 -11.65
C GLY A 365 -27.26 -4.74 -12.05
N GLY A 366 -26.40 -3.79 -11.67
CA GLY A 366 -24.99 -3.80 -12.08
C GLY A 366 -24.22 -5.01 -11.55
N THR A 367 -23.19 -5.45 -12.27
CA THR A 367 -22.38 -6.62 -11.92
C THR A 367 -21.04 -6.26 -11.25
N ALA A 368 -20.29 -7.27 -10.80
CA ALA A 368 -18.92 -7.07 -10.33
C ALA A 368 -18.06 -6.40 -11.42
N GLY A 369 -17.16 -5.50 -11.03
CA GLY A 369 -16.34 -4.70 -11.94
C GLY A 369 -17.00 -3.47 -12.57
N GLU A 370 -18.33 -3.31 -12.53
CA GLU A 370 -19.00 -2.14 -13.10
C GLU A 370 -18.97 -0.93 -12.16
N GLN A 371 -18.58 0.24 -12.69
CA GLN A 371 -18.55 1.47 -11.92
C GLN A 371 -19.96 2.01 -11.68
N ALA A 372 -20.27 2.34 -10.44
CA ALA A 372 -21.54 2.96 -10.08
C ALA A 372 -21.65 4.40 -10.64
N PRO A 373 -22.88 4.95 -10.78
CA PRO A 373 -23.07 6.35 -11.17
C PRO A 373 -22.33 7.33 -10.25
N GLY A 374 -21.61 8.29 -10.83
CA GLY A 374 -20.79 9.26 -10.08
C GLY A 374 -21.54 10.03 -8.99
N ILE A 375 -22.84 10.30 -9.19
CA ILE A 375 -23.69 10.99 -8.22
C ILE A 375 -23.82 10.23 -6.88
N TYR A 376 -23.76 8.89 -6.91
CA TYR A 376 -23.79 8.07 -5.68
C TYR A 376 -22.59 8.37 -4.80
N TYR A 377 -21.40 8.46 -5.39
CA TYR A 377 -20.17 8.77 -4.66
C TYR A 377 -20.23 10.13 -3.99
N VAL A 378 -20.77 11.16 -4.67
CA VAL A 378 -20.90 12.51 -4.13
C VAL A 378 -21.86 12.54 -2.93
N ILE A 379 -23.05 11.95 -3.06
CA ILE A 379 -24.06 11.95 -1.98
C ILE A 379 -23.55 11.18 -0.77
N ILE A 380 -23.02 9.97 -0.98
CA ILE A 380 -22.48 9.14 0.10
C ILE A 380 -21.29 9.86 0.77
N GLY A 381 -20.38 10.44 -0.02
CA GLY A 381 -19.25 11.21 0.49
C GLY A 381 -19.66 12.40 1.36
N LEU A 382 -20.69 13.16 0.96
CA LEU A 382 -21.23 14.27 1.76
C LEU A 382 -21.84 13.77 3.08
N VAL A 383 -22.58 12.66 3.05
CA VAL A 383 -23.16 12.05 4.25
C VAL A 383 -22.06 11.58 5.21
N ILE A 384 -21.03 10.88 4.72
CA ILE A 384 -19.90 10.44 5.55
C ILE A 384 -19.18 11.66 6.16
N ALA A 385 -18.89 12.68 5.34
CA ALA A 385 -18.22 13.91 5.80
C ALA A 385 -19.01 14.61 6.92
N LEU A 386 -20.34 14.70 6.77
CA LEU A 386 -21.23 15.27 7.78
C LEU A 386 -21.19 14.44 9.08
N LEU A 387 -21.37 13.12 8.99
CA LEU A 387 -21.41 12.23 10.15
C LEU A 387 -20.07 12.21 10.91
N VAL A 388 -18.94 12.24 10.20
CA VAL A 388 -17.61 12.33 10.81
C VAL A 388 -17.41 13.71 11.43
N GLY A 389 -17.74 14.78 10.69
CA GLY A 389 -17.64 16.15 11.17
C GLY A 389 -18.39 16.41 12.47
N LEU A 390 -19.62 15.87 12.60
CA LEU A 390 -20.42 15.97 13.81
C LEU A 390 -19.72 15.38 15.04
N VAL A 391 -18.87 14.36 14.88
CA VAL A 391 -18.16 13.72 16.00
C VAL A 391 -16.81 14.38 16.26
N ILE A 392 -15.96 14.53 15.24
CA ILE A 392 -14.58 14.97 15.44
C ILE A 392 -14.48 16.43 15.93
N ILE A 393 -15.44 17.29 15.56
CA ILE A 393 -15.51 18.67 16.08
C ILE A 393 -15.67 18.68 17.61
N GLY A 394 -16.29 17.64 18.18
CA GLY A 394 -16.46 17.48 19.63
C GLY A 394 -15.23 16.96 20.39
N GLY A 395 -14.13 16.61 19.70
CA GLY A 395 -12.88 16.15 20.31
C GLY A 395 -12.92 14.77 20.96
N ILE A 396 -11.84 14.43 21.68
CA ILE A 396 -11.57 13.05 22.15
C ILE A 396 -12.67 12.44 23.02
N LYS A 397 -13.32 13.22 23.89
CA LYS A 397 -14.41 12.70 24.73
C LYS A 397 -15.63 12.27 23.90
N LYS A 398 -15.92 12.93 22.77
CA LYS A 398 -17.01 12.53 21.88
C LYS A 398 -16.59 11.33 21.02
N ILE A 399 -15.36 11.34 20.51
CA ILE A 399 -14.76 10.23 19.76
C ILE A 399 -14.78 8.94 20.60
N GLY A 400 -14.24 8.98 21.83
CA GLY A 400 -14.20 7.84 22.74
C GLY A 400 -15.60 7.28 23.05
N ARG A 401 -16.57 8.14 23.37
CA ARG A 401 -17.97 7.74 23.61
C ARG A 401 -18.64 7.08 22.41
N VAL A 402 -18.29 7.49 21.19
CA VAL A 402 -18.81 6.86 19.96
C VAL A 402 -18.11 5.53 19.73
N ALA A 403 -16.77 5.50 19.85
CA ALA A 403 -15.98 4.28 19.69
C ALA A 403 -16.39 3.19 20.68
N GLU A 404 -16.59 3.51 21.97
CA GLU A 404 -17.02 2.57 23.00
C GLU A 404 -18.34 1.85 22.67
N ARG A 405 -19.24 2.51 21.94
CA ARG A 405 -20.56 1.98 21.58
C ARG A 405 -20.54 1.26 20.24
N LEU A 406 -19.88 1.83 19.23
CA LEU A 406 -19.91 1.31 17.87
C LEU A 406 -18.92 0.16 17.64
N VAL A 407 -17.71 0.24 18.18
CA VAL A 407 -16.62 -0.71 17.87
C VAL A 407 -16.93 -2.14 18.31
N PRO A 408 -17.44 -2.41 19.53
CA PRO A 408 -17.85 -3.77 19.88
C PRO A 408 -18.96 -4.29 18.96
N GLY A 409 -19.94 -3.44 18.63
CA GLY A 409 -21.07 -3.80 17.78
C GLY A 409 -20.64 -4.16 16.35
N MET A 410 -19.77 -3.36 15.73
CA MET A 410 -19.31 -3.63 14.36
C MET A 410 -18.47 -4.91 14.27
N ILE A 411 -17.62 -5.18 15.28
CA ILE A 411 -16.78 -6.39 15.32
C ILE A 411 -17.68 -7.62 15.45
N VAL A 412 -18.63 -7.61 16.39
CA VAL A 412 -19.59 -8.71 16.57
C VAL A 412 -20.43 -8.91 15.31
N PHE A 413 -20.90 -7.83 14.68
CA PHE A 413 -21.65 -7.88 13.43
C PHE A 413 -20.86 -8.61 12.33
N TYR A 414 -19.60 -8.22 12.09
CA TYR A 414 -18.79 -8.84 11.05
C TYR A 414 -18.47 -10.30 11.37
N ILE A 415 -18.06 -10.59 12.61
CA ILE A 415 -17.75 -11.95 13.05
C ILE A 415 -18.96 -12.87 12.92
N PHE A 416 -20.16 -12.39 13.24
CA PHE A 416 -21.38 -13.18 13.11
C PHE A 416 -21.59 -13.71 11.68
N PHE A 417 -21.51 -12.82 10.66
CA PHE A 417 -21.70 -13.24 9.28
C PHE A 417 -20.52 -14.03 8.72
N ALA A 418 -19.28 -13.73 9.13
CA ALA A 418 -18.13 -14.55 8.75
C ALA A 418 -18.24 -15.97 9.33
N LEU A 419 -18.62 -16.10 10.61
CA LEU A 419 -18.85 -17.40 11.24
C LEU A 419 -19.99 -18.16 10.58
N TRP A 420 -21.06 -17.49 10.16
CA TRP A 420 -22.13 -18.12 9.38
C TRP A 420 -21.56 -18.84 8.15
N ILE A 421 -20.72 -18.16 7.37
CA ILE A 421 -20.11 -18.74 6.16
C ILE A 421 -19.17 -19.89 6.55
N ILE A 422 -18.31 -19.68 7.54
CA ILE A 422 -17.34 -20.70 7.99
C ILE A 422 -18.06 -21.97 8.47
N ILE A 423 -19.12 -21.83 9.27
CA ILE A 423 -19.93 -22.95 9.77
C ILE A 423 -20.68 -23.64 8.63
N SER A 424 -21.21 -22.90 7.65
CA SER A 424 -21.87 -23.48 6.47
C SER A 424 -20.93 -24.34 5.61
N LYS A 425 -19.62 -24.10 5.70
CA LYS A 425 -18.55 -24.81 4.98
C LYS A 425 -17.67 -25.64 5.92
N PHE A 426 -18.16 -26.02 7.10
CA PHE A 426 -17.36 -26.59 8.19
C PHE A 426 -16.46 -27.77 7.78
N THR A 427 -16.96 -28.68 6.93
CA THR A 427 -16.21 -29.84 6.46
C THR A 427 -14.98 -29.49 5.60
N GLN A 428 -14.93 -28.28 5.04
CA GLN A 428 -13.86 -27.80 4.17
C GLN A 428 -12.78 -27.02 4.94
N ILE A 429 -12.98 -26.74 6.24
CA ILE A 429 -12.01 -25.99 7.06
C ILE A 429 -10.61 -26.62 7.03
N PRO A 430 -10.42 -27.95 7.19
CA PRO A 430 -9.09 -28.55 7.10
C PRO A 430 -8.43 -28.34 5.73
N ALA A 431 -9.20 -28.42 4.64
CA ALA A 431 -8.71 -28.18 3.29
C ALA A 431 -8.32 -26.71 3.09
N ALA A 432 -9.09 -25.77 3.64
CA ALA A 432 -8.77 -24.35 3.60
C ALA A 432 -7.43 -24.05 4.29
N PHE A 433 -7.20 -24.59 5.50
CA PHE A 433 -5.89 -24.46 6.17
C PHE A 433 -4.76 -25.11 5.37
N ALA A 434 -5.01 -26.28 4.75
CA ALA A 434 -4.02 -26.91 3.89
C ALA A 434 -3.63 -26.01 2.70
N ILE A 435 -4.58 -25.33 2.06
CA ILE A 435 -4.31 -24.36 1.00
C ILE A 435 -3.47 -23.21 1.54
N ILE A 436 -3.88 -22.59 2.66
CA ILE A 436 -3.19 -21.45 3.27
C ILE A 436 -1.72 -21.80 3.58
N PHE A 437 -1.47 -22.91 4.29
CA PHE A 437 -0.10 -23.28 4.68
C PHE A 437 0.75 -23.79 3.53
N LYS A 438 0.18 -24.55 2.59
CA LYS A 438 0.92 -24.99 1.39
C LYS A 438 1.30 -23.80 0.51
N SER A 439 0.42 -22.81 0.36
CA SER A 439 0.73 -21.59 -0.37
C SER A 439 1.74 -20.69 0.36
N ALA A 440 1.77 -20.71 1.69
CA ALA A 440 2.74 -19.92 2.46
C ALA A 440 4.16 -20.51 2.44
N PHE A 441 4.29 -21.84 2.43
CA PHE A 441 5.57 -22.54 2.62
C PHE A 441 6.00 -23.45 1.45
N GLY A 442 5.32 -23.39 0.30
CA GLY A 442 5.50 -24.34 -0.81
C GLY A 442 6.95 -24.51 -1.29
N PHE A 443 7.47 -25.75 -1.20
CA PHE A 443 8.84 -26.19 -1.53
C PHE A 443 9.12 -26.44 -3.02
N GLN A 444 8.50 -25.68 -3.95
CA GLN A 444 8.87 -25.75 -5.38
C GLN A 444 9.84 -24.60 -5.72
N PRO A 445 11.00 -24.86 -6.37
CA PRO A 445 11.99 -23.82 -6.67
C PRO A 445 11.45 -22.63 -7.49
N LEU A 446 10.44 -22.86 -8.33
CA LEU A 446 9.74 -21.83 -9.11
C LEU A 446 8.87 -20.88 -8.24
N LEU A 447 8.57 -21.26 -6.99
CA LEU A 447 7.76 -20.50 -6.04
C LEU A 447 8.59 -19.60 -5.11
N GLY A 448 9.92 -19.64 -5.12
CA GLY A 448 10.74 -18.83 -4.21
C GLY A 448 10.49 -17.31 -4.32
N ALA A 449 10.29 -16.81 -5.54
CA ALA A 449 9.89 -15.43 -5.80
C ALA A 449 8.47 -15.11 -5.30
N THR A 450 7.54 -16.08 -5.37
CA THR A 450 6.17 -15.93 -4.86
C THR A 450 6.11 -15.95 -3.33
N VAL A 451 6.95 -16.75 -2.66
CA VAL A 451 7.04 -16.80 -1.18
C VAL A 451 7.58 -15.49 -0.63
N GLY A 452 8.62 -14.93 -1.23
CA GLY A 452 9.14 -13.60 -0.86
C GLY A 452 8.08 -12.50 -1.00
N TYR A 453 7.29 -12.55 -2.08
CA TYR A 453 6.19 -11.62 -2.32
C TYR A 453 5.02 -11.82 -1.34
N ALA A 454 4.70 -13.07 -0.99
CA ALA A 454 3.70 -13.41 0.03
C ALA A 454 4.12 -12.92 1.43
N ILE A 455 5.41 -13.06 1.78
CA ILE A 455 5.98 -12.51 3.02
C ILE A 455 5.86 -10.99 3.01
N GLN A 456 6.32 -10.33 1.94
CA GLN A 456 6.32 -8.87 1.88
C GLN A 456 4.90 -8.32 2.01
N ASN A 457 3.94 -8.86 1.26
CA ASN A 457 2.56 -8.40 1.29
C ASN A 457 1.82 -8.83 2.56
N GLY A 458 2.06 -10.04 3.06
CA GLY A 458 1.50 -10.50 4.32
C GLY A 458 1.98 -9.67 5.50
N VAL A 459 3.28 -9.45 5.65
CA VAL A 459 3.82 -8.66 6.78
C VAL A 459 3.43 -7.19 6.67
N SER A 460 3.60 -6.56 5.51
CA SER A 460 3.23 -5.13 5.35
C SER A 460 1.75 -4.88 5.59
N ARG A 461 0.86 -5.69 4.99
CA ARG A 461 -0.59 -5.53 5.19
C ARG A 461 -1.05 -5.94 6.59
N GLY A 462 -0.41 -6.94 7.20
CA GLY A 462 -0.68 -7.33 8.58
C GLY A 462 -0.33 -6.24 9.59
N LEU A 463 0.85 -5.62 9.42
CA LEU A 463 1.29 -4.52 10.28
C LEU A 463 0.53 -3.22 10.02
N LEU A 464 0.04 -2.99 8.80
CA LEU A 464 -0.88 -1.89 8.50
C LEU A 464 -2.30 -2.14 9.05
N SER A 465 -2.73 -3.40 9.19
CA SER A 465 -4.02 -3.78 9.79
C SER A 465 -4.02 -3.52 11.29
N ASN A 466 -3.10 -4.16 12.03
CA ASN A 466 -3.06 -3.99 13.48
C ASN A 466 -2.27 -2.79 13.97
N GLU A 467 -1.58 -2.05 13.10
CA GLU A 467 -0.73 -0.89 13.41
C GLU A 467 0.35 -1.16 14.47
N ALA A 468 0.78 -2.40 14.66
CA ALA A 468 1.86 -2.70 15.60
C ALA A 468 3.19 -2.18 15.05
N GLY A 469 3.91 -1.41 15.87
CA GLY A 469 5.18 -0.79 15.45
C GLY A 469 5.01 0.51 14.67
N LEU A 470 3.78 0.89 14.33
CA LEU A 470 3.48 2.23 13.82
C LEU A 470 3.48 3.27 14.94
N GLY A 471 3.18 2.91 16.20
CA GLY A 471 3.16 3.84 17.34
C GLY A 471 1.91 4.71 17.48
N SER A 472 1.03 4.72 16.48
CA SER A 472 -0.25 5.45 16.45
C SER A 472 -1.16 5.09 17.63
N ALA A 473 -1.30 3.80 17.96
CA ALA A 473 -2.18 3.34 19.03
C ALA A 473 -1.79 3.88 20.42
N ALA A 474 -0.50 4.17 20.65
CA ALA A 474 -0.04 4.79 21.89
C ALA A 474 -0.67 6.16 22.14
N ILE A 475 -1.09 6.87 21.08
CA ILE A 475 -1.75 8.16 21.17
C ILE A 475 -3.11 8.01 21.87
N ALA A 476 -3.94 7.05 21.44
CA ALA A 476 -5.20 6.74 22.15
C ALA A 476 -4.95 6.27 23.58
N GLN A 477 -3.99 5.38 23.78
CA GLN A 477 -3.71 4.82 25.10
C GLN A 477 -3.20 5.87 26.10
N SER A 478 -2.50 6.91 25.61
CA SER A 478 -2.08 8.03 26.46
C SER A 478 -3.25 8.83 27.06
N ALA A 479 -4.43 8.78 26.44
CA ALA A 479 -5.65 9.44 26.93
C ALA A 479 -6.39 8.63 28.01
N SER A 480 -6.00 7.37 28.26
CA SER A 480 -6.62 6.48 29.27
C SER A 480 -6.50 7.04 30.69
N SER A 481 -7.54 6.96 31.51
CA SER A 481 -7.54 7.39 32.92
C SER A 481 -6.56 6.61 33.79
N SER A 482 -6.21 5.37 33.39
CA SER A 482 -5.27 4.52 34.13
C SER A 482 -3.91 5.19 34.27
N GLU A 483 -3.42 5.24 35.51
CA GLU A 483 -2.06 5.71 35.82
C GLU A 483 -1.02 4.58 35.70
N GLU A 484 -1.46 3.32 35.67
CA GLU A 484 -0.59 2.15 35.62
C GLU A 484 -0.20 1.82 34.16
N PRO A 485 1.07 2.01 33.75
CA PRO A 485 1.50 1.79 32.38
C PRO A 485 1.40 0.31 31.96
N THR A 486 1.69 -0.61 32.88
CA THR A 486 1.60 -2.06 32.66
C THR A 486 0.18 -2.48 32.28
N ASN A 487 -0.83 -2.00 33.00
CA ASN A 487 -2.23 -2.33 32.72
C ASN A 487 -2.67 -1.78 31.36
N ASN A 488 -2.30 -0.53 31.03
CA ASN A 488 -2.61 0.03 29.71
C ASN A 488 -1.86 -0.69 28.57
N GLY A 489 -0.62 -1.11 28.79
CA GLY A 489 0.10 -1.97 27.83
C GLY A 489 -0.62 -3.30 27.59
N LEU A 490 -1.07 -3.97 28.68
CA LEU A 490 -1.83 -5.23 28.58
C LEU A 490 -3.14 -5.04 27.82
N ILE A 491 -3.87 -3.94 28.09
CA ILE A 491 -5.08 -3.59 27.36
C ILE A 491 -4.75 -3.33 25.88
N ALA A 492 -3.69 -2.56 25.57
CA ALA A 492 -3.32 -2.20 24.21
C ALA A 492 -2.99 -3.42 23.33
N MET A 493 -2.27 -4.42 23.85
CA MET A 493 -1.90 -5.60 23.07
C MET A 493 -3.10 -6.47 22.69
N THR A 494 -4.21 -6.43 23.45
CA THR A 494 -5.45 -7.13 23.06
C THR A 494 -6.01 -6.64 21.73
N GLY A 495 -5.71 -5.38 21.36
CA GLY A 495 -6.11 -4.82 20.08
C GLY A 495 -5.55 -5.60 18.89
N VAL A 496 -4.29 -6.03 18.96
CA VAL A 496 -3.64 -6.81 17.89
C VAL A 496 -4.28 -8.20 17.75
N PHE A 497 -4.64 -8.82 18.88
CA PHE A 497 -5.33 -10.11 18.88
C PHE A 497 -6.72 -10.01 18.21
N ILE A 498 -7.53 -9.04 18.61
CA ILE A 498 -8.87 -8.82 18.04
C ILE A 498 -8.77 -8.53 16.53
N ASP A 499 -7.85 -7.66 16.14
CA ASP A 499 -7.64 -7.25 14.75
C ASP A 499 -7.16 -8.40 13.85
N THR A 500 -5.99 -8.96 14.17
CA THR A 500 -5.23 -9.80 13.25
C THR A 500 -5.44 -11.29 13.50
N ILE A 501 -5.58 -11.70 14.76
CA ILE A 501 -5.74 -13.13 15.07
C ILE A 501 -7.21 -13.54 14.94
N LEU A 502 -8.14 -12.65 15.31
CA LEU A 502 -9.57 -12.94 15.20
C LEU A 502 -10.17 -12.45 13.88
N VAL A 503 -10.28 -11.13 13.65
CA VAL A 503 -11.02 -10.59 12.50
C VAL A 503 -10.36 -10.96 11.17
N ASN A 504 -9.05 -10.77 11.02
CA ASN A 504 -8.34 -11.16 9.79
C ASN A 504 -8.43 -12.67 9.51
N THR A 505 -8.32 -13.54 10.52
CA THR A 505 -8.52 -14.99 10.32
C THR A 505 -9.92 -15.30 9.80
N MET A 506 -10.96 -14.63 10.32
CA MET A 506 -12.34 -14.81 9.84
C MET A 506 -12.49 -14.35 8.38
N THR A 507 -11.89 -13.22 8.01
CA THR A 507 -11.85 -12.74 6.61
C THR A 507 -11.14 -13.75 5.70
N THR A 508 -9.95 -14.20 6.11
CA THR A 508 -9.12 -15.16 5.38
C THR A 508 -9.88 -16.46 5.13
N LEU A 509 -10.46 -17.06 6.18
CA LEU A 509 -11.21 -18.30 6.06
C LEU A 509 -12.42 -18.13 5.15
N THR A 510 -13.14 -17.01 5.27
CA THR A 510 -14.29 -16.72 4.40
C THR A 510 -13.89 -16.65 2.93
N ILE A 511 -12.79 -15.97 2.60
CA ILE A 511 -12.28 -15.85 1.22
C ILE A 511 -11.82 -17.21 0.68
N VAL A 512 -11.12 -18.01 1.49
CA VAL A 512 -10.58 -19.31 1.06
C VAL A 512 -11.68 -20.36 0.91
N LEU A 513 -12.62 -20.45 1.88
CA LEU A 513 -13.72 -21.43 1.87
C LEU A 513 -14.74 -21.19 0.74
N THR A 514 -14.87 -19.95 0.28
CA THR A 514 -15.76 -19.59 -0.83
C THR A 514 -15.09 -19.72 -2.20
N GLY A 515 -13.76 -19.86 -2.23
CA GLY A 515 -12.99 -19.87 -3.47
C GLY A 515 -12.78 -18.48 -4.09
N ALA A 516 -13.16 -17.39 -3.40
CA ALA A 516 -13.03 -16.03 -3.93
C ALA A 516 -11.58 -15.65 -4.30
N TYR A 517 -10.58 -16.24 -3.62
CA TYR A 517 -9.16 -16.05 -3.95
C TYR A 517 -8.80 -16.51 -5.38
N GLN A 518 -9.58 -17.40 -5.99
CA GLN A 518 -9.34 -17.92 -7.33
C GLN A 518 -9.63 -16.91 -8.44
N TYR A 519 -10.28 -15.78 -8.12
CA TYR A 519 -10.55 -14.67 -9.04
C TYR A 519 -9.46 -13.58 -8.97
N THR A 520 -8.37 -13.83 -8.26
CA THR A 520 -7.32 -12.84 -8.02
C THR A 520 -6.11 -13.05 -8.91
N GLN A 521 -5.34 -11.98 -9.12
CA GLN A 521 -4.14 -12.01 -9.95
C GLN A 521 -3.08 -13.01 -9.48
N ALA A 522 -2.91 -13.20 -8.16
CA ALA A 522 -1.94 -14.17 -7.62
C ALA A 522 -2.28 -15.61 -8.00
N TRP A 523 -3.55 -15.90 -8.30
CA TRP A 523 -4.00 -17.23 -8.69
C TRP A 523 -4.17 -17.39 -10.20
N ARG A 524 -4.67 -16.36 -10.90
CA ARG A 524 -4.98 -16.41 -12.34
C ARG A 524 -3.87 -15.92 -13.26
N GLY A 525 -2.85 -15.26 -12.71
CA GLY A 525 -1.81 -14.57 -13.47
C GLY A 525 -2.10 -13.08 -13.67
N LEU A 526 -1.04 -12.32 -13.94
CA LEU A 526 -1.08 -10.88 -14.21
C LEU A 526 -1.72 -10.59 -15.58
N GLY A 527 -2.25 -9.37 -15.76
CA GLY A 527 -2.73 -8.89 -17.07
C GLY A 527 -4.15 -9.32 -17.47
N ARG A 528 -4.85 -10.10 -16.64
CA ARG A 528 -6.28 -10.41 -16.88
C ARG A 528 -7.18 -9.27 -16.40
N THR A 529 -8.15 -8.90 -17.23
CA THR A 529 -9.08 -7.78 -16.98
C THR A 529 -10.18 -8.12 -15.98
N ASP A 530 -10.43 -9.40 -15.72
CA ASP A 530 -11.45 -9.91 -14.78
C ASP A 530 -10.87 -10.26 -13.39
N ASN A 531 -9.61 -9.88 -13.13
CA ASN A 531 -9.01 -10.04 -11.81
C ASN A 531 -9.62 -9.04 -10.81
N ILE A 532 -10.10 -9.57 -9.68
CA ILE A 532 -10.63 -8.75 -8.59
C ILE A 532 -9.58 -8.56 -7.47
N THR A 533 -9.69 -7.45 -6.74
CA THR A 533 -8.80 -7.12 -5.61
C THR A 533 -9.53 -6.30 -4.55
N GLY A 534 -8.87 -6.03 -3.42
CA GLY A 534 -9.43 -5.15 -2.39
C GLY A 534 -10.76 -5.66 -1.83
N ILE A 535 -11.70 -4.75 -1.60
CA ILE A 535 -12.97 -5.08 -0.96
C ILE A 535 -13.86 -5.99 -1.83
N GLU A 536 -13.66 -5.98 -3.14
CA GLU A 536 -14.45 -6.77 -4.09
C GLU A 536 -14.26 -8.28 -3.92
N VAL A 537 -13.06 -8.73 -3.53
CA VAL A 537 -12.80 -10.15 -3.20
C VAL A 537 -13.69 -10.60 -2.04
N THR A 538 -13.77 -9.78 -0.99
CA THR A 538 -14.58 -10.11 0.20
C THR A 538 -16.07 -9.99 -0.10
N GLN A 539 -16.49 -8.99 -0.89
CA GLN A 539 -17.87 -8.91 -1.39
C GLN A 539 -18.25 -10.15 -2.20
N THR A 540 -17.37 -10.62 -3.08
CA THR A 540 -17.57 -11.84 -3.89
C THR A 540 -17.69 -13.07 -2.99
N ALA A 541 -16.82 -13.20 -1.98
CA ALA A 541 -16.90 -14.29 -1.00
C ALA A 541 -18.26 -14.31 -0.29
N PHE A 542 -18.67 -13.18 0.30
CA PHE A 542 -19.93 -13.08 1.05
C PHE A 542 -21.16 -13.26 0.15
N HIS A 543 -21.14 -12.68 -1.05
CA HIS A 543 -22.23 -12.80 -2.01
C HIS A 543 -22.43 -14.25 -2.48
N SER A 544 -21.34 -14.99 -2.70
CA SER A 544 -21.42 -16.40 -3.12
C SER A 544 -21.92 -17.36 -2.03
N ALA A 545 -21.89 -16.95 -0.76
CA ALA A 545 -22.21 -17.82 0.37
C ALA A 545 -23.48 -17.43 1.13
N ILE A 546 -23.87 -16.15 1.13
CA ILE A 546 -25.03 -15.66 1.88
C ILE A 546 -26.26 -15.60 0.95
N PRO A 547 -27.38 -16.24 1.31
CA PRO A 547 -28.63 -16.22 0.54
C PRO A 547 -29.22 -14.81 0.33
N PHE A 548 -30.18 -14.72 -0.60
CA PHE A 548 -30.96 -13.50 -0.89
C PHE A 548 -30.13 -12.30 -1.36
N ASP A 549 -28.96 -12.55 -1.95
CA ASP A 549 -28.03 -11.52 -2.44
C ASP A 549 -27.60 -10.49 -1.37
N ALA A 550 -27.79 -10.82 -0.08
CA ALA A 550 -27.55 -9.92 1.04
C ALA A 550 -26.05 -9.70 1.31
N GLY A 551 -25.17 -10.55 0.79
CA GLY A 551 -23.72 -10.50 1.05
C GLY A 551 -23.08 -9.15 0.72
N ALA A 552 -23.42 -8.56 -0.43
CA ALA A 552 -22.89 -7.25 -0.82
C ALA A 552 -23.36 -6.13 0.12
N ALA A 553 -24.63 -6.16 0.56
CA ALA A 553 -25.18 -5.19 1.49
C ALA A 553 -24.55 -5.31 2.89
N ILE A 554 -24.31 -6.54 3.36
CA ILE A 554 -23.62 -6.81 4.63
C ILE A 554 -22.21 -6.24 4.60
N ILE A 555 -21.46 -6.45 3.52
CA ILE A 555 -20.10 -5.90 3.39
C ILE A 555 -20.12 -4.38 3.21
N ALA A 556 -21.08 -3.80 2.50
CA ALA A 556 -21.22 -2.35 2.41
C ALA A 556 -21.48 -1.72 3.79
N PHE A 557 -22.36 -2.32 4.59
CA PHE A 557 -22.63 -1.85 5.94
C PHE A 557 -21.44 -2.06 6.89
N ALA A 558 -20.78 -3.23 6.84
CA ALA A 558 -19.57 -3.48 7.61
C ALA A 558 -18.46 -2.48 7.25
N SER A 559 -18.25 -2.25 5.95
CA SER A 559 -17.26 -1.30 5.44
C SER A 559 -17.54 0.12 5.89
N PHE A 560 -18.81 0.54 5.89
CA PHE A 560 -19.22 1.82 6.43
C PHE A 560 -18.89 1.94 7.92
N LEU A 561 -19.27 0.95 8.76
CA LEU A 561 -18.99 1.01 10.19
C LEU A 561 -17.48 1.04 10.48
N PHE A 562 -16.73 0.15 9.83
CA PHE A 562 -15.28 -0.01 10.02
C PHE A 562 -14.55 1.25 9.58
N GLY A 563 -14.81 1.73 8.35
CA GLY A 563 -14.21 2.95 7.84
C GLY A 563 -14.60 4.18 8.67
N TYR A 564 -15.87 4.28 9.10
CA TYR A 564 -16.33 5.39 9.93
C TYR A 564 -15.56 5.46 11.24
N THR A 565 -15.44 4.35 11.98
CA THR A 565 -14.68 4.32 13.23
C THR A 565 -13.19 4.60 13.00
N THR A 566 -12.62 4.13 11.89
CA THR A 566 -11.22 4.41 11.53
C THR A 566 -10.97 5.90 11.32
N LEU A 567 -11.87 6.59 10.59
CA LEU A 567 -11.82 8.03 10.40
C LEU A 567 -11.85 8.79 11.73
N LEU A 568 -12.68 8.34 12.69
CA LEU A 568 -12.73 8.95 14.02
C LEU A 568 -11.41 8.77 14.80
N GLY A 569 -10.88 7.54 14.83
CA GLY A 569 -9.63 7.24 15.53
C GLY A 569 -8.43 7.98 14.94
N TRP A 570 -8.26 7.91 13.63
CA TRP A 570 -7.14 8.56 12.94
C TRP A 570 -7.22 10.08 12.95
N SER A 571 -8.42 10.67 12.96
CA SER A 571 -8.56 12.12 13.14
C SER A 571 -7.93 12.58 14.46
N TYR A 572 -8.10 11.80 15.54
CA TYR A 572 -7.48 12.10 16.83
C TYR A 572 -5.96 11.87 16.80
N TYR A 573 -5.49 10.84 16.10
CA TYR A 573 -4.05 10.56 15.97
C TYR A 573 -3.32 11.69 15.25
N GLY A 574 -3.84 12.11 14.09
CA GLY A 574 -3.30 13.23 13.34
C GLY A 574 -3.42 14.56 14.11
N GLU A 575 -4.50 14.75 14.87
CA GLU A 575 -4.66 15.91 15.75
C GLU A 575 -3.54 16.00 16.79
N LYS A 576 -3.22 14.91 17.48
CA LYS A 576 -2.13 14.93 18.48
C LYS A 576 -0.75 15.06 17.84
N CYS A 577 -0.56 14.53 16.63
CA CYS A 577 0.64 14.78 15.84
C CYS A 577 0.78 16.27 15.47
N ILE A 578 -0.26 16.90 14.94
CA ILE A 578 -0.19 18.31 14.52
C ILE A 578 -0.15 19.27 15.72
N GLU A 579 -0.80 18.92 16.84
CA GLU A 579 -0.73 19.64 18.11
C GLU A 579 0.72 19.66 18.65
N TYR A 580 1.46 18.55 18.53
CA TYR A 580 2.86 18.51 18.93
C TYR A 580 3.75 19.47 18.11
N LEU A 581 3.43 19.68 16.82
CA LEU A 581 4.21 20.54 15.93
C LEU A 581 3.82 22.02 16.01
N GLY A 582 2.52 22.31 16.10
CA GLY A 582 1.96 23.66 15.98
C GLY A 582 1.16 24.16 17.17
N GLY A 583 1.02 23.35 18.23
CA GLY A 583 0.23 23.66 19.42
C GLY A 583 -1.28 23.62 19.19
N ASP A 584 -2.05 24.09 20.17
CA ASP A 584 -3.53 24.02 20.15
C ASP A 584 -4.17 24.81 18.99
N LYS A 585 -3.52 25.87 18.50
CA LYS A 585 -4.05 26.76 17.46
C LYS A 585 -4.28 26.04 16.11
N VAL A 586 -3.53 24.99 15.82
CA VAL A 586 -3.64 24.24 14.56
C VAL A 586 -4.65 23.11 14.60
N VAL A 587 -5.15 22.74 15.79
CA VAL A 587 -6.09 21.61 15.98
C VAL A 587 -7.41 21.83 15.25
N ARG A 588 -8.04 23.00 15.40
CA ARG A 588 -9.31 23.30 14.71
C ARG A 588 -9.16 23.35 13.18
N PRO A 589 -8.20 24.09 12.61
CA PRO A 589 -7.92 24.04 11.17
C PRO A 589 -7.69 22.61 10.68
N PHE A 590 -6.93 21.80 11.42
CA PHE A 590 -6.67 20.41 11.08
C PHE A 590 -7.96 19.58 10.95
N ARG A 591 -8.90 19.70 11.88
CA ARG A 591 -10.20 18.98 11.81
C ARG A 591 -10.99 19.33 10.55
N TYR A 592 -11.02 20.60 10.16
CA TYR A 592 -11.70 21.00 8.92
C TYR A 592 -10.99 20.48 7.68
N THR A 593 -9.66 20.56 7.63
CA THR A 593 -8.86 19.98 6.55
C THR A 593 -9.10 18.47 6.45
N PHE A 594 -9.18 17.77 7.58
CA PHE A 594 -9.48 16.34 7.61
C PHE A 594 -10.82 16.02 6.93
N ILE A 595 -11.89 16.79 7.22
CA ILE A 595 -13.21 16.60 6.60
C ILE A 595 -13.20 16.89 5.09
N VAL A 596 -12.45 17.91 4.66
CA VAL A 596 -12.31 18.24 3.24
C VAL A 596 -11.59 17.11 2.50
N PHE A 597 -10.47 16.62 3.03
CA PHE A 597 -9.71 15.53 2.43
C PHE A 597 -10.53 14.23 2.41
N LEU A 598 -11.30 13.97 3.47
CA LEU A 598 -12.24 12.86 3.52
C LEU A 598 -13.20 12.89 2.35
N PHE A 599 -13.84 14.04 2.10
CA PHE A 599 -14.78 14.21 1.00
C PHE A 599 -14.09 14.02 -0.37
N ILE A 600 -12.90 14.58 -0.55
CA ILE A 600 -12.10 14.38 -1.78
C ILE A 600 -11.80 12.90 -1.99
N GLY A 601 -11.39 12.17 -0.96
CA GLY A 601 -11.14 10.73 -1.02
C GLY A 601 -12.39 9.93 -1.40
N ALA A 602 -13.55 10.30 -0.85
CA ALA A 602 -14.83 9.64 -1.13
C ALA A 602 -15.21 9.73 -2.61
N ILE A 603 -15.02 10.90 -3.24
CA ILE A 603 -15.39 11.12 -4.64
C ILE A 603 -14.28 10.77 -5.64
N LEU A 604 -13.09 10.41 -5.16
CA LEU A 604 -11.93 10.21 -6.02
C LEU A 604 -12.16 9.14 -7.09
N THR A 605 -12.85 8.03 -6.76
CA THR A 605 -13.19 6.98 -7.75
C THR A 605 -14.12 7.50 -8.84
N ALA A 606 -15.09 8.35 -8.50
CA ALA A 606 -15.99 8.96 -9.50
C ALA A 606 -15.27 9.95 -10.41
N VAL A 607 -14.34 10.74 -9.86
CA VAL A 607 -13.57 11.75 -10.61
C VAL A 607 -12.46 11.11 -11.46
N ALA A 608 -11.88 10.00 -10.99
CA ALA A 608 -10.82 9.26 -11.66
C ALA A 608 -11.23 8.62 -12.99
N GLY A 609 -12.53 8.35 -13.18
CA GLY A 609 -13.05 7.63 -14.35
C GLY A 609 -12.38 6.25 -14.52
N GLU A 610 -12.11 5.87 -15.77
CA GLU A 610 -11.48 4.58 -16.10
C GLU A 610 -10.05 4.44 -15.55
N ASN A 611 -9.34 5.54 -15.33
CA ASN A 611 -7.96 5.51 -14.84
C ASN A 611 -7.92 5.44 -13.31
N ARG A 612 -8.30 4.29 -12.74
CA ARG A 612 -8.39 4.07 -11.27
C ARG A 612 -7.07 4.23 -10.51
N ASN A 613 -5.97 4.48 -11.21
CA ASN A 613 -4.65 4.68 -10.64
C ASN A 613 -4.51 5.94 -9.76
N TYR A 614 -5.44 6.90 -9.80
CA TYR A 614 -5.42 8.06 -8.88
C TYR A 614 -5.47 7.62 -7.42
N LEU A 615 -6.20 6.54 -7.14
CA LEU A 615 -6.32 6.01 -5.79
C LEU A 615 -4.99 5.40 -5.31
N ASN A 616 -4.19 4.83 -6.22
CA ASN A 616 -2.89 4.25 -5.88
C ASN A 616 -1.94 5.32 -5.32
N ILE A 617 -1.97 6.55 -5.82
CA ILE A 617 -1.16 7.65 -5.26
C ILE A 617 -1.53 7.92 -3.80
N VAL A 618 -2.83 7.96 -3.50
CA VAL A 618 -3.36 8.18 -2.14
C VAL A 618 -2.89 7.08 -1.19
N TRP A 619 -3.04 5.82 -1.60
CA TRP A 619 -2.53 4.67 -0.83
C TRP A 619 -1.02 4.70 -0.67
N ASN A 620 -0.26 4.94 -1.74
CA ASN A 620 1.20 4.98 -1.72
C ASN A 620 1.70 6.07 -0.76
N LEU A 621 1.17 7.29 -0.84
CA LEU A 621 1.55 8.39 0.04
C LEU A 621 1.21 8.07 1.51
N GLY A 622 0.07 7.42 1.75
CA GLY A 622 -0.31 6.93 3.07
C GLY A 622 0.64 5.89 3.63
N ASN A 623 0.95 4.87 2.84
CA ASN A 623 1.87 3.80 3.21
C ASN A 623 3.29 4.34 3.46
N ILE A 624 3.77 5.28 2.64
CA ILE A 624 5.04 5.98 2.84
C ILE A 624 5.01 6.74 4.16
N GLY A 625 3.94 7.50 4.45
CA GLY A 625 3.76 8.18 5.73
C GLY A 625 3.82 7.23 6.92
N ASN A 626 3.12 6.09 6.84
CA ASN A 626 3.12 5.05 7.87
C ASN A 626 4.52 4.47 8.09
N ALA A 627 5.26 4.14 7.02
CA ALA A 627 6.62 3.64 7.14
C ALA A 627 7.57 4.68 7.78
N LEU A 628 7.45 5.94 7.37
CA LEU A 628 8.30 7.02 7.86
C LEU A 628 8.00 7.41 9.31
N MET A 629 6.77 7.22 9.80
CA MET A 629 6.46 7.37 11.23
C MET A 629 6.85 6.12 12.05
N ALA A 630 6.78 4.92 11.46
CA ALA A 630 7.20 3.68 12.13
C ALA A 630 8.68 3.70 12.53
N GLY A 631 9.56 4.20 11.65
CA GLY A 631 11.00 4.27 11.91
C GLY A 631 11.35 4.95 13.25
N PRO A 632 10.97 6.24 13.46
CA PRO A 632 11.19 6.92 14.72
C PRO A 632 10.58 6.23 15.93
N ASN A 633 9.40 5.65 15.78
CA ASN A 633 8.74 4.89 16.83
C ASN A 633 9.58 3.68 17.26
N LEU A 634 9.92 2.80 16.31
CA LEU A 634 10.66 1.56 16.56
C LEU A 634 12.02 1.83 17.20
N ILE A 635 12.73 2.86 16.71
CA ILE A 635 13.99 3.31 17.31
C ILE A 635 13.76 3.71 18.77
N GLY A 636 12.71 4.49 19.05
CA GLY A 636 12.30 4.86 20.42
C GLY A 636 12.02 3.65 21.29
N LEU A 637 11.27 2.66 20.81
CA LEU A 637 10.96 1.43 21.53
C LEU A 637 12.22 0.64 21.89
N LEU A 638 13.15 0.49 20.94
CA LEU A 638 14.41 -0.24 21.16
C LEU A 638 15.25 0.41 22.27
N PHE A 639 15.41 1.74 22.25
CA PHE A 639 16.14 2.45 23.30
C PHE A 639 15.44 2.42 24.67
N LEU A 640 14.10 2.35 24.69
CA LEU A 640 13.30 2.36 25.91
C LEU A 640 12.93 0.96 26.41
N THR A 641 13.35 -0.10 25.71
CA THR A 641 13.02 -1.49 26.04
C THR A 641 13.44 -1.86 27.47
N GLY A 642 14.60 -1.36 27.93
CA GLY A 642 15.05 -1.62 29.31
C GLY A 642 14.11 -1.05 30.38
N VAL A 643 13.44 0.06 30.11
CA VAL A 643 12.44 0.65 31.02
C VAL A 643 11.19 -0.22 31.04
N VAL A 644 10.68 -0.60 29.86
CA VAL A 644 9.50 -1.46 29.70
C VAL A 644 9.73 -2.79 30.43
N ALA A 645 10.83 -3.48 30.15
CA ALA A 645 11.15 -4.78 30.75
C ALA A 645 11.26 -4.72 32.28
N ARG A 646 11.98 -3.72 32.81
CA ARG A 646 12.20 -3.57 34.26
C ARG A 646 10.90 -3.34 35.03
N ILE A 647 10.09 -2.38 34.59
CA ILE A 647 8.85 -2.02 35.30
C ILE A 647 7.82 -3.14 35.17
N THR A 648 7.72 -3.75 33.98
CA THR A 648 6.84 -4.90 33.75
C THR A 648 7.17 -6.05 34.71
N LYS A 649 8.46 -6.41 34.82
CA LYS A 649 8.91 -7.47 35.73
C LYS A 649 8.52 -7.17 37.18
N GLN A 650 8.85 -5.97 37.67
CA GLN A 650 8.51 -5.54 39.04
C GLN A 650 7.00 -5.64 39.30
N ARG A 651 6.17 -5.22 38.34
CA ARG A 651 4.73 -5.24 38.51
C ARG A 651 4.14 -6.65 38.57
N LEU A 652 4.63 -7.56 37.74
CA LEU A 652 4.18 -8.95 37.74
C LEU A 652 4.58 -9.68 39.02
N GLU A 653 5.82 -9.48 39.50
CA GLU A 653 6.30 -10.03 40.79
C GLU A 653 5.45 -9.53 41.97
N MET A 654 5.09 -8.24 41.99
CA MET A 654 4.19 -7.72 43.03
C MET A 654 2.78 -8.32 42.98
N LYS A 655 2.25 -8.65 41.78
CA LYS A 655 0.93 -9.30 41.67
C LYS A 655 0.96 -10.72 42.20
N GLU A 656 2.01 -11.48 41.89
CA GLU A 656 2.19 -12.85 42.38
C GLU A 656 2.27 -12.87 43.91
N GLN A 657 3.09 -11.99 44.50
CA GLN A 657 3.18 -11.86 45.96
C GLN A 657 1.85 -11.45 46.61
N SER A 658 1.05 -10.60 45.95
CA SER A 658 -0.24 -10.19 46.49
C SER A 658 -1.27 -11.33 46.46
N ALA A 659 -1.20 -12.21 45.45
CA ALA A 659 -2.08 -13.37 45.33
C ALA A 659 -1.76 -14.44 46.38
N GLU A 660 -0.47 -14.70 46.64
CA GLU A 660 -0.01 -15.64 47.68
C GLU A 660 -0.36 -15.23 49.11
N VAL A 661 -0.63 -13.94 49.36
CA VAL A 661 -1.03 -13.43 50.68
C VAL A 661 -2.56 -13.49 50.88
N THR A 662 -3.33 -13.62 49.80
CA THR A 662 -4.80 -13.67 49.83
C THR A 662 -5.39 -15.09 49.77
N ASP A 663 -4.55 -16.08 49.42
CA ASP A 663 -4.85 -17.52 49.53
C ASP A 663 -4.32 -18.07 50.86
#